data_AF-A0AA88NLJ1-F1
#
_entry.id   AF-A0AA88NLJ1-F1
#
_cell.length_a   1.000
_cell.length_b   1.000
_cell.length_c   1.000
_cell.angle_alpha   90.00
_cell.angle_beta   90.00
_cell.angle_gamma   90.00
#
_symmetry.space_group_name_H-M   'P 1'
#
loop_
_entity.id
_entity.type
_entity.pdbx_description
1 polymer ?
#
loop_
_entity_poly.entity_id
_entity_poly.type
_entity_poly.pdbx_seq_one_letter_code
_entity_poly.pdbx_strand_id
1 'polypeptide(L)'
;MAVGKVTFTRAEREKLAEVLCLLNWISVVTGVTLFSLGLFLKIEIQKWQDVMSDQGILYVPYMLITTGLAACWINFLGGKICLDCADTSKFLRWKLVIMPYIICTFFFTSCVLAGALMCYSIRSQLEESLFLGLRNAMRYYKDTDTPGRCYLKRTVDLLQIQFHCCGNTGFRDWFQVQWISNRYLDMTSSTVVDRLRSNVKGKYLMDGVPFSCCSTFSPRPCIQQHVSNSSAHFKFDEQSQHLNLWRRGCGQALLDHYTSIMQSIGLTVLLIWLFELLVLTGVRYLQTAMENVLELGDPDLQSDGWILENSMAETARSNFNIIKNLGKCYQVDDDPNINVPRVSMEQEQQQQSRIRYRPHHINSEPTGQQPDDTMPFGNTHNKMKMNYSAEQEFPDLSQHNNHMAKVLTLEMYANLRDKETPSGFTLDDVIQTGVDNPGHPFIMTVGCVAGDEETYEVFKDLMDPVIEDRHGGYKPADKHKTDLNPENLQGGDDLDPNYVLSSRVRTGRSIRGFCLPPHCSRGERRAIENLAIESLDSLDGDLKGKYYALKNMTEEEQQQLIDDHFLFDKPVSPLLLASGMARDWPDGRGIWSAQHNKTFLVWVNEEDHLRVISMQKGGNMKEVFNRFCTGLTKIEALFKERDHEFMWNEHLGYILTCPSNLGTGLRAGVHVKLPNLSMHEKFGEVLKRLRLQKRGTGGVDTAAVGGVFDISNADRLGFSEVELVQMVVDGVNLLVEMEKRLEAGESICDLMPEQK
;
A
#
# COMPACT_ATOMS: atom_id res chain seq x y z
N MET A 1 -26.03 5.40 58.90
CA MET A 1 -25.22 6.63 59.09
C MET A 1 -24.64 7.00 57.74
N ALA A 2 -24.96 8.19 57.22
CA ALA A 2 -24.42 8.67 55.95
C ALA A 2 -22.90 8.83 56.05
N VAL A 3 -22.17 8.39 55.02
CA VAL A 3 -20.70 8.43 54.99
C VAL A 3 -20.24 9.76 54.41
N GLY A 4 -19.37 10.46 55.15
CA GLY A 4 -18.77 11.72 54.72
C GLY A 4 -19.73 12.92 54.71
N LYS A 5 -20.66 13.00 55.67
CA LYS A 5 -21.66 14.08 55.78
C LYS A 5 -21.01 15.45 56.04
N VAL A 6 -21.38 16.48 55.27
CA VAL A 6 -20.95 17.88 55.41
C VAL A 6 -22.18 18.79 55.27
N THR A 7 -22.32 19.79 56.13
CA THR A 7 -23.44 20.75 56.06
C THR A 7 -23.00 22.02 55.33
N PHE A 8 -23.81 22.49 54.38
CA PHE A 8 -23.53 23.66 53.56
C PHE A 8 -24.58 24.76 53.76
N THR A 9 -24.13 26.00 53.85
CA THR A 9 -24.96 27.21 53.71
C THR A 9 -25.23 27.53 52.23
N ARG A 10 -26.19 28.42 51.94
CA ARG A 10 -26.49 28.86 50.57
C ARG A 10 -25.26 29.41 49.83
N ALA A 11 -24.53 30.32 50.46
CA ALA A 11 -23.33 30.91 49.87
C ALA A 11 -22.21 29.87 49.63
N GLU A 12 -22.10 28.86 50.50
CA GLU A 12 -21.13 27.76 50.33
C GLU A 12 -21.52 26.81 49.18
N ARG A 13 -22.82 26.55 48.96
CA ARG A 13 -23.32 25.77 47.82
C ARG A 13 -23.10 26.48 46.49
N GLU A 14 -23.43 27.76 46.41
CA GLU A 14 -23.21 28.59 45.21
C GLU A 14 -21.72 28.63 44.87
N LYS A 15 -20.86 28.87 45.88
CA LYS A 15 -19.40 28.84 45.71
C LYS A 15 -18.88 27.45 45.31
N LEU A 16 -19.42 26.37 45.87
CA LEU A 16 -19.06 25.00 45.49
C LEU A 16 -19.43 24.72 44.02
N ALA A 17 -20.60 25.16 43.59
CA ALA A 17 -21.07 25.02 42.21
C ALA A 17 -20.19 25.81 41.20
N GLU A 18 -19.82 27.04 41.53
CA GLU A 18 -18.89 27.86 40.72
C GLU A 18 -17.50 27.22 40.62
N VAL A 19 -16.95 26.77 41.75
CA VAL A 19 -15.63 26.10 41.77
C VAL A 19 -15.69 24.81 40.96
N LEU A 20 -16.72 23.98 41.11
CA LEU A 20 -16.86 22.75 40.34
C LEU A 20 -17.08 23.00 38.85
N CYS A 21 -17.76 24.08 38.47
CA CYS A 21 -17.87 24.50 37.07
C CYS A 21 -16.48 24.79 36.47
N LEU A 22 -15.66 25.58 37.17
CA LEU A 22 -14.29 25.86 36.74
C LEU A 22 -13.43 24.59 36.66
N LEU A 23 -13.53 23.70 37.66
CA LEU A 23 -12.79 22.44 37.66
C LEU A 23 -13.20 21.52 36.50
N ASN A 24 -14.49 21.44 36.16
CA ASN A 24 -14.96 20.69 34.99
C ASN A 24 -14.43 21.28 33.66
N TRP A 25 -14.32 22.61 33.55
CA TRP A 25 -13.69 23.22 32.37
C TRP A 25 -12.19 22.93 32.29
N ILE A 26 -11.49 22.88 33.42
CA ILE A 26 -10.09 22.40 33.48
C ILE A 26 -10.03 20.92 33.06
N SER A 27 -11.00 20.10 33.46
CA SER A 27 -11.12 18.69 33.02
C SER A 27 -11.37 18.52 31.50
N VAL A 28 -11.96 19.50 30.82
CA VAL A 28 -12.02 19.48 29.34
C VAL A 28 -10.61 19.59 28.76
N VAL A 29 -9.75 20.44 29.33
CA VAL A 29 -8.35 20.59 28.89
C VAL A 29 -7.54 19.33 29.18
N THR A 30 -7.77 18.65 30.31
CA THR A 30 -7.14 17.35 30.57
C THR A 30 -7.61 16.28 29.57
N GLY A 31 -8.88 16.30 29.15
CA GLY A 31 -9.40 15.45 28.07
C GLY A 31 -8.71 15.67 26.72
N VAL A 32 -8.50 16.92 26.31
CA VAL A 32 -7.74 17.27 25.10
C VAL A 32 -6.28 16.80 25.21
N THR A 33 -5.70 16.89 26.41
CA THR A 33 -4.34 16.41 26.68
C THR A 33 -4.26 14.89 26.52
N LEU A 34 -5.21 14.12 27.06
CA LEU A 34 -5.29 12.66 26.87
C LEU A 34 -5.39 12.26 25.39
N PHE A 35 -6.27 12.95 24.64
CA PHE A 35 -6.42 12.72 23.21
C PHE A 35 -5.11 12.97 22.45
N SER A 36 -4.44 14.08 22.77
CA SER A 36 -3.16 14.46 22.14
C SER A 36 -2.05 13.46 22.45
N LEU A 37 -1.95 13.00 23.70
CA LEU A 37 -0.99 11.96 24.11
C LEU A 37 -1.28 10.62 23.42
N GLY A 38 -2.55 10.26 23.23
CA GLY A 38 -2.95 9.07 22.48
C GLY A 38 -2.53 9.12 21.00
N LEU A 39 -2.75 10.27 20.33
CA LEU A 39 -2.27 10.49 18.95
C LEU A 39 -0.74 10.46 18.85
N PHE A 40 -0.06 11.13 19.78
CA PHE A 40 1.40 11.13 19.85
C PHE A 40 1.95 9.70 19.96
N LEU A 41 1.44 8.91 20.90
CA LEU A 41 1.88 7.53 21.10
C LEU A 41 1.58 6.64 19.88
N LYS A 42 0.43 6.83 19.23
CA LYS A 42 0.09 6.12 17.98
C LYS A 42 1.12 6.41 16.88
N ILE A 43 1.43 7.69 16.65
CA ILE A 43 2.38 8.11 15.62
C ILE A 43 3.77 7.56 15.93
N GLU A 44 4.20 7.62 17.20
CA GLU A 44 5.55 7.17 17.59
C GLU A 44 5.72 5.65 17.38
N ILE A 45 4.72 4.85 17.75
CA ILE A 45 4.74 3.39 17.52
C ILE A 45 4.71 3.07 16.02
N GLN A 46 3.92 3.80 15.22
CA GLN A 46 3.79 3.55 13.78
C GLN A 46 5.10 3.77 13.01
N LYS A 47 5.99 4.65 13.47
CA LYS A 47 7.31 4.88 12.83
C LYS A 47 8.16 3.61 12.71
N TRP A 48 8.00 2.68 13.64
CA TRP A 48 8.81 1.46 13.73
C TRP A 48 7.95 0.20 13.64
N GLN A 49 6.73 0.29 13.10
CA GLN A 49 5.80 -0.83 13.01
C GLN A 49 6.39 -2.03 12.25
N ASP A 50 7.20 -1.78 11.23
CA ASP A 50 7.87 -2.80 10.41
C ASP A 50 8.85 -3.71 11.19
N VAL A 51 9.32 -3.27 12.35
CA VAL A 51 10.22 -4.05 13.24
C VAL A 51 9.52 -4.58 14.49
N MET A 52 8.21 -4.38 14.58
CA MET A 52 7.34 -4.90 15.64
C MET A 52 6.36 -5.92 15.06
N SER A 53 5.83 -6.81 15.90
CA SER A 53 4.74 -7.71 15.50
C SER A 53 3.39 -7.18 16.01
N ASP A 54 2.29 -7.53 15.32
CA ASP A 54 0.92 -7.03 15.55
C ASP A 54 0.24 -7.53 16.85
N GLN A 55 1.00 -7.76 17.93
CA GLN A 55 0.53 -8.27 19.23
C GLN A 55 -0.27 -7.23 20.05
N GLY A 56 -1.22 -6.52 19.44
CA GLY A 56 -2.14 -5.64 20.17
C GLY A 56 -1.52 -4.36 20.77
N ILE A 57 -0.30 -3.99 20.35
CA ILE A 57 0.44 -2.82 20.87
C ILE A 57 -0.30 -1.48 20.70
N LEU A 58 -1.24 -1.39 19.75
CA LEU A 58 -2.04 -0.19 19.48
C LEU A 58 -3.25 -0.03 20.40
N TYR A 59 -3.54 -1.00 21.28
CA TYR A 59 -4.69 -0.93 22.18
C TYR A 59 -4.65 0.28 23.12
N VAL A 60 -3.49 0.57 23.71
CA VAL A 60 -3.29 1.70 24.63
C VAL A 60 -3.49 3.06 23.94
N PRO A 61 -2.85 3.35 22.78
CA PRO A 61 -3.14 4.57 22.02
C PRO A 61 -4.63 4.75 21.69
N TYR A 62 -5.30 3.70 21.22
CA TYR A 62 -6.73 3.79 20.88
C TYR A 62 -7.60 4.05 22.11
N MET A 63 -7.32 3.40 23.23
CA MET A 63 -7.98 3.68 24.51
C MET A 63 -7.81 5.13 24.96
N LEU A 64 -6.60 5.70 24.85
CA LEU A 64 -6.35 7.10 25.23
C LEU A 64 -7.08 8.10 24.33
N ILE A 65 -7.15 7.82 23.03
CA ILE A 65 -7.89 8.65 22.06
C ILE A 65 -9.38 8.63 22.37
N THR A 66 -9.98 7.45 22.56
CA THR A 66 -11.42 7.31 22.81
C THR A 66 -11.80 7.90 24.18
N THR A 67 -11.03 7.62 25.22
CA THR A 67 -11.27 8.18 26.57
C THR A 67 -11.04 9.68 26.61
N GLY A 68 -10.06 10.23 25.88
CA GLY A 68 -9.85 11.68 25.78
C GLY A 68 -11.02 12.43 25.15
N LEU A 69 -11.59 11.91 24.06
CA LEU A 69 -12.79 12.47 23.44
C LEU A 69 -14.01 12.39 24.38
N ALA A 70 -14.20 11.24 25.03
CA ALA A 70 -15.27 11.06 26.00
C ALA A 70 -15.13 12.01 27.20
N ALA A 71 -13.91 12.22 27.72
CA ALA A 71 -13.63 13.19 28.78
C ALA A 71 -14.06 14.60 28.39
N CYS A 72 -13.77 15.04 27.16
CA CYS A 72 -14.16 16.38 26.70
C CYS A 72 -15.68 16.57 26.74
N TRP A 73 -16.43 15.58 26.27
CA TRP A 73 -17.90 15.63 26.25
C TRP A 73 -18.52 15.56 27.65
N ILE A 74 -18.06 14.63 28.49
CA ILE A 74 -18.59 14.42 29.85
C ILE A 74 -18.32 15.67 30.69
N ASN A 75 -17.10 16.19 30.68
CA ASN A 75 -16.72 17.33 31.50
C ASN A 75 -17.30 18.66 31.00
N PHE A 76 -17.51 18.83 29.70
CA PHE A 76 -18.27 19.97 29.18
C PHE A 76 -19.72 19.97 29.70
N LEU A 77 -20.36 18.80 29.71
CA LEU A 77 -21.70 18.64 30.27
C LEU A 77 -21.71 18.87 31.79
N GLY A 78 -20.72 18.35 32.51
CA GLY A 78 -20.53 18.56 33.94
C GLY A 78 -20.40 20.04 34.32
N GLY A 79 -19.60 20.80 33.57
CA GLY A 79 -19.44 22.25 33.78
C GLY A 79 -20.76 23.00 33.61
N LYS A 80 -21.54 22.63 32.58
CA LYS A 80 -22.88 23.20 32.36
C LYS A 80 -23.85 22.86 33.49
N ILE A 81 -23.87 21.61 33.94
CA ILE A 81 -24.71 21.17 35.07
C ILE A 81 -24.34 21.95 36.33
N CYS A 82 -23.06 22.04 36.68
CA CYS A 82 -22.61 22.78 37.86
C CYS A 82 -22.97 24.28 37.81
N LEU A 83 -22.85 24.91 36.64
CA LEU A 83 -23.25 26.32 36.48
C LEU A 83 -24.75 26.51 36.69
N ASP A 84 -25.58 25.63 36.14
CA ASP A 84 -27.03 25.69 36.30
C ASP A 84 -27.46 25.33 37.73
N CYS A 85 -26.69 24.51 38.46
CA CYS A 85 -26.92 24.20 39.89
C CYS A 85 -26.74 25.40 40.82
N ALA A 86 -26.05 26.47 40.39
CA ALA A 86 -25.94 27.70 41.18
C ALA A 86 -27.29 28.43 41.32
N ASP A 87 -28.27 28.11 40.47
CA ASP A 87 -29.63 28.66 40.51
C ASP A 87 -30.65 27.55 40.80
N THR A 88 -31.31 27.62 41.96
CA THR A 88 -32.28 26.60 42.41
C THR A 88 -33.42 26.38 41.41
N SER A 89 -33.80 27.39 40.64
CA SER A 89 -34.87 27.28 39.63
C SER A 89 -34.46 26.48 38.39
N LYS A 90 -33.18 26.53 38.03
CA LYS A 90 -32.61 25.81 36.88
C LYS A 90 -32.22 24.39 37.23
N PHE A 91 -31.82 24.14 38.48
CA PHE A 91 -31.51 22.80 39.00
C PHE A 91 -32.63 21.78 38.77
N LEU A 92 -33.90 22.22 38.86
CA LEU A 92 -35.07 21.34 38.66
C LEU A 92 -35.05 20.60 37.31
N ARG A 93 -34.47 21.22 36.27
CA ARG A 93 -34.34 20.63 34.92
C ARG A 93 -33.34 19.48 34.88
N TRP A 94 -32.35 19.51 35.75
CA TRP A 94 -31.24 18.55 35.79
C TRP A 94 -31.46 17.42 36.81
N LYS A 95 -32.48 17.53 37.67
CA LYS A 95 -32.78 16.55 38.73
C LYS A 95 -32.84 15.10 38.25
N LEU A 96 -33.48 14.84 37.10
CA LEU A 96 -33.59 13.48 36.56
C LEU A 96 -32.32 12.99 35.83
N VAL A 97 -31.43 13.91 35.44
CA VAL A 97 -30.26 13.63 34.59
C VAL A 97 -28.97 13.53 35.42
N ILE A 98 -28.88 14.20 36.57
CA ILE A 98 -27.66 14.28 37.38
C ILE A 98 -27.23 12.93 37.97
N MET A 99 -28.18 12.08 38.39
CA MET A 99 -27.89 10.73 38.89
C MET A 99 -27.34 9.81 37.76
N PRO A 100 -28.00 9.67 36.59
CA PRO A 100 -27.43 8.97 35.45
C PRO A 100 -26.05 9.51 35.03
N TYR A 101 -25.87 10.82 35.04
CA TYR A 101 -24.59 11.46 34.73
C TYR A 101 -23.48 11.04 35.69
N ILE A 102 -23.72 11.05 37.01
CA ILE A 102 -22.75 10.63 38.03
C ILE A 102 -22.39 9.15 37.88
N ILE A 103 -23.38 8.29 37.62
CA ILE A 103 -23.15 6.86 37.36
C ILE A 103 -22.28 6.67 36.11
N CYS A 104 -22.60 7.35 35.01
CA CYS A 104 -21.83 7.30 33.78
C CYS A 104 -20.39 7.81 33.99
N THR A 105 -20.22 8.90 34.72
CA THR A 105 -18.91 9.49 35.05
C THR A 105 -18.08 8.59 35.97
N PHE A 106 -18.71 7.84 36.88
CA PHE A 106 -18.03 6.83 37.70
C PHE A 106 -17.49 5.66 36.86
N PHE A 107 -18.25 5.16 35.90
CA PHE A 107 -17.75 4.15 34.96
C PHE A 107 -16.63 4.72 34.08
N PHE A 108 -16.79 5.96 33.62
CA PHE A 108 -15.76 6.64 32.83
C PHE A 108 -14.44 6.78 33.61
N THR A 109 -14.47 7.25 34.86
CA THR A 109 -13.25 7.35 35.68
C THR A 109 -12.60 5.99 35.93
N SER A 110 -13.39 4.91 36.01
CA SER A 110 -12.86 3.54 36.05
C SER A 110 -12.14 3.14 34.76
N CYS A 111 -12.64 3.56 33.59
CA CYS A 111 -11.96 3.36 32.30
C CYS A 111 -10.64 4.14 32.20
N VAL A 112 -10.57 5.37 32.73
CA VAL A 112 -9.32 6.16 32.76
C VAL A 112 -8.28 5.47 33.65
N LEU A 113 -8.68 4.94 34.81
CA LEU A 113 -7.81 4.15 35.68
C LEU A 113 -7.29 2.88 34.97
N ALA A 114 -8.15 2.15 34.27
CA ALA A 114 -7.74 1.01 33.47
C ALA A 114 -6.70 1.41 32.41
N GLY A 115 -6.91 2.55 31.73
CA GLY A 115 -5.94 3.13 30.80
C GLY A 115 -4.57 3.40 31.43
N ALA A 116 -4.55 4.01 32.64
CA ALA A 116 -3.32 4.25 33.39
C ALA A 116 -2.59 2.94 33.72
N LEU A 117 -3.31 1.94 34.25
CA LEU A 117 -2.73 0.64 34.62
C LEU A 117 -2.15 -0.10 33.40
N MET A 118 -2.85 -0.05 32.26
CA MET A 118 -2.38 -0.69 31.03
C MET A 118 -1.10 -0.07 30.48
N CYS A 119 -0.86 1.22 30.69
CA CYS A 119 0.41 1.87 30.33
C CYS A 119 1.60 1.22 31.05
N TYR A 120 1.40 0.65 32.25
CA TYR A 120 2.44 -0.04 33.01
C TYR A 120 2.50 -1.55 32.69
N SER A 121 1.37 -2.19 32.39
CA SER A 121 1.29 -3.65 32.18
C SER A 121 1.73 -4.12 30.80
N ILE A 122 1.75 -3.25 29.79
CA ILE A 122 2.05 -3.61 28.39
C ILE A 122 3.53 -3.89 28.10
N ARG A 123 4.45 -3.57 29.03
CA ARG A 123 5.90 -3.78 28.84
C ARG A 123 6.24 -5.21 28.39
N SER A 124 5.60 -6.22 29.00
CA SER A 124 5.82 -7.64 28.67
C SER A 124 5.42 -7.97 27.22
N GLN A 125 4.27 -7.46 26.77
CA GLN A 125 3.80 -7.65 25.39
C GLN A 125 4.67 -6.91 24.38
N LEU A 126 5.14 -5.71 24.75
CA LEU A 126 6.03 -4.92 23.92
C LEU A 126 7.39 -5.60 23.75
N GLU A 127 7.94 -6.19 24.82
CA GLU A 127 9.18 -6.95 24.79
C GLU A 127 9.09 -8.17 23.85
N GLU A 128 8.02 -8.96 23.96
CA GLU A 128 7.78 -10.10 23.08
C GLU A 128 7.60 -9.66 21.61
N SER A 129 6.83 -8.59 21.39
CA SER A 129 6.59 -8.06 20.05
C SER A 129 7.86 -7.54 19.38
N LEU A 130 8.68 -6.78 20.11
CA LEU A 130 9.96 -6.28 19.62
C LEU A 130 10.93 -7.43 19.36
N PHE A 131 11.01 -8.41 20.25
CA PHE A 131 11.90 -9.55 20.10
C PHE A 131 11.58 -10.36 18.84
N LEU A 132 10.30 -10.65 18.60
CA LEU A 132 9.87 -11.40 17.41
C LEU A 132 9.98 -10.57 16.13
N GLY A 133 9.57 -9.31 16.18
CA GLY A 133 9.60 -8.38 15.06
C GLY A 133 11.02 -8.12 14.56
N LEU A 134 11.95 -7.75 15.45
CA LEU A 134 13.35 -7.50 15.09
C LEU A 134 14.04 -8.76 14.58
N ARG A 135 13.76 -9.93 15.17
CA ARG A 135 14.33 -11.19 14.69
C ARG A 135 13.88 -11.49 13.26
N ASN A 136 12.62 -11.25 12.95
CA ASN A 136 12.10 -11.39 11.58
C ASN A 136 12.69 -10.34 10.65
N ALA A 137 12.80 -9.09 11.10
CA ALA A 137 13.41 -8.01 10.33
C ALA A 137 14.87 -8.31 9.95
N MET A 138 15.66 -8.78 10.91
CA MET A 138 17.04 -9.20 10.66
C MET A 138 17.12 -10.38 9.70
N ARG A 139 16.23 -11.38 9.82
CA ARG A 139 16.22 -12.56 8.93
C ARG A 139 16.07 -12.19 7.45
N TYR A 140 15.26 -11.18 7.16
CA TYR A 140 14.99 -10.72 5.79
C TYR A 140 15.78 -9.45 5.43
N TYR A 141 16.76 -9.06 6.26
CA TYR A 141 17.59 -7.88 6.02
C TYR A 141 18.34 -7.91 4.68
N LYS A 142 18.71 -9.11 4.20
CA LYS A 142 19.40 -9.29 2.91
C LYS A 142 18.46 -9.16 1.70
N ASP A 143 17.15 -9.20 1.90
CA ASP A 143 16.13 -9.32 0.86
C ASP A 143 15.74 -7.93 0.32
N THR A 144 16.72 -7.21 -0.22
CA THR A 144 16.55 -5.83 -0.72
C THR A 144 15.68 -5.75 -1.98
N ASP A 145 15.47 -6.87 -2.67
CA ASP A 145 14.73 -6.93 -3.94
C ASP A 145 13.45 -7.77 -3.84
N THR A 146 13.07 -8.23 -2.64
CA THR A 146 11.85 -9.02 -2.45
C THR A 146 10.66 -8.08 -2.22
N PRO A 147 9.61 -8.11 -3.06
CA PRO A 147 8.42 -7.30 -2.88
C PRO A 147 7.83 -7.43 -1.46
N GLY A 148 7.48 -6.29 -0.85
CA GLY A 148 6.98 -6.23 0.52
C GLY A 148 8.04 -6.34 1.63
N ARG A 149 9.33 -6.53 1.31
CA ARG A 149 10.43 -6.63 2.31
C ARG A 149 11.65 -5.77 1.97
N CYS A 150 11.67 -5.09 0.83
CA CYS A 150 12.80 -4.30 0.33
C CYS A 150 13.21 -3.12 1.23
N TYR A 151 12.26 -2.57 2.00
CA TYR A 151 12.50 -1.44 2.92
C TYR A 151 13.16 -1.86 4.24
N LEU A 152 13.12 -3.16 4.57
CA LEU A 152 13.49 -3.69 5.88
C LEU A 152 14.97 -3.46 6.20
N LYS A 153 15.84 -3.53 5.18
CA LYS A 153 17.25 -3.16 5.30
C LYS A 153 17.41 -1.72 5.79
N ARG A 154 16.75 -0.78 5.13
CA ARG A 154 16.79 0.65 5.46
C ARG A 154 16.24 0.90 6.86
N THR A 155 15.14 0.26 7.22
CA THR A 155 14.52 0.39 8.55
C THR A 155 15.46 -0.10 9.65
N VAL A 156 16.05 -1.29 9.51
CA VAL A 156 17.01 -1.82 10.48
C VAL A 156 18.29 -0.98 10.53
N ASP A 157 18.78 -0.48 9.39
CA ASP A 157 19.96 0.38 9.33
C ASP A 157 19.73 1.70 10.08
N LEU A 158 18.60 2.38 9.82
CA LEU A 158 18.22 3.60 10.53
C LEU A 158 18.02 3.37 12.03
N LEU A 159 17.41 2.24 12.40
CA LEU A 159 17.21 1.88 13.79
C LEU A 159 18.54 1.74 14.54
N GLN A 160 19.47 0.97 13.99
CA GLN A 160 20.78 0.70 14.61
C GLN A 160 21.60 1.99 14.77
N ILE A 161 21.55 2.88 13.77
CA ILE A 161 22.25 4.17 13.80
C ILE A 161 21.59 5.12 14.81
N GLN A 162 20.27 5.29 14.76
CA GLN A 162 19.55 6.27 15.57
C GLN A 162 19.52 5.91 17.05
N PHE A 163 19.36 4.63 17.39
CA PHE A 163 19.26 4.16 18.77
C PHE A 163 20.60 3.65 19.33
N HIS A 164 21.69 3.80 18.56
CA HIS A 164 23.03 3.39 18.98
C HIS A 164 23.05 1.92 19.46
N CYS A 165 22.46 1.05 18.65
CA CYS A 165 22.23 -0.36 18.97
C CYS A 165 22.65 -1.26 17.81
N CYS A 166 22.81 -2.55 18.07
CA CYS A 166 23.12 -3.53 17.01
C CYS A 166 22.50 -4.88 17.32
N GLY A 167 21.88 -5.49 16.30
CA GLY A 167 21.18 -6.76 16.42
C GLY A 167 19.93 -6.66 17.32
N ASN A 168 19.34 -7.80 17.67
CA ASN A 168 18.15 -7.84 18.51
C ASN A 168 18.52 -7.73 19.99
N THR A 169 19.31 -8.70 20.47
CA THR A 169 19.91 -8.75 21.80
C THR A 169 21.32 -8.16 21.82
N GLY A 170 22.04 -8.25 20.69
CA GLY A 170 23.36 -7.67 20.52
C GLY A 170 23.98 -8.00 19.16
N PHE A 171 25.18 -7.48 18.91
CA PHE A 171 25.81 -7.57 17.59
C PHE A 171 26.09 -9.00 17.10
N ARG A 172 26.26 -9.96 18.02
CA ARG A 172 26.50 -11.37 17.70
C ARG A 172 25.30 -12.06 17.04
N ASP A 173 24.10 -11.48 17.10
CA ASP A 173 22.91 -11.99 16.42
C ASP A 173 23.12 -12.05 14.90
N TRP A 174 23.91 -11.12 14.34
CA TRP A 174 24.26 -11.10 12.93
C TRP A 174 25.09 -12.30 12.48
N PHE A 175 25.81 -12.98 13.38
CA PHE A 175 26.62 -14.15 13.03
C PHE A 175 25.75 -15.37 12.67
N GLN A 176 24.50 -15.37 13.15
CA GLN A 176 23.54 -16.45 12.93
C GLN A 176 22.59 -16.15 11.75
N VAL A 177 22.71 -14.96 11.16
CA VAL A 177 21.85 -14.46 10.10
C VAL A 177 22.70 -14.21 8.86
N GLN A 178 22.30 -14.78 7.73
CA GLN A 178 22.89 -14.38 6.46
C GLN A 178 22.31 -13.01 6.08
N TRP A 179 23.08 -11.96 6.33
CA TRP A 179 22.69 -10.58 6.05
C TRP A 179 23.31 -10.03 4.76
N ILE A 180 24.29 -10.73 4.18
CA ILE A 180 24.83 -10.45 2.84
C ILE A 180 24.00 -11.22 1.80
N SER A 181 23.45 -10.49 0.84
CA SER A 181 22.72 -11.09 -0.28
C SER A 181 23.64 -11.96 -1.14
N ASN A 182 23.11 -13.06 -1.66
CA ASN A 182 23.84 -13.95 -2.57
C ASN A 182 24.37 -13.21 -3.81
N ARG A 183 23.74 -12.08 -4.18
CA ARG A 183 24.18 -11.21 -5.27
C ARG A 183 25.59 -10.65 -5.08
N TYR A 184 25.98 -10.38 -3.83
CA TYR A 184 27.29 -9.80 -3.50
C TYR A 184 28.35 -10.86 -3.23
N LEU A 185 28.00 -12.14 -3.36
CA LEU A 185 28.91 -13.25 -3.16
C LEU A 185 29.46 -13.70 -4.51
N ASP A 186 30.79 -13.66 -4.64
CA ASP A 186 31.47 -14.24 -5.79
C ASP A 186 31.45 -15.77 -5.69
N MET A 187 30.50 -16.38 -6.40
CA MET A 187 30.33 -17.84 -6.44
C MET A 187 31.44 -18.56 -7.22
N THR A 188 32.33 -17.82 -7.91
CA THR A 188 33.51 -18.40 -8.57
C THR A 188 34.65 -18.64 -7.58
N SER A 189 34.63 -17.96 -6.43
CA SER A 189 35.63 -18.13 -5.37
C SER A 189 35.39 -19.42 -4.58
N SER A 190 36.39 -20.30 -4.57
CA SER A 190 36.37 -21.54 -3.77
C SER A 190 36.11 -21.25 -2.29
N THR A 191 36.65 -20.15 -1.75
CA THR A 191 36.46 -19.76 -0.35
C THR A 191 35.00 -19.45 0.00
N VAL A 192 34.24 -18.88 -0.93
CA VAL A 192 32.82 -18.53 -0.76
C VAL A 192 31.96 -19.79 -0.86
N VAL A 193 32.24 -20.63 -1.85
CA VAL A 193 31.55 -21.91 -2.08
C VAL A 193 31.79 -22.88 -0.92
N ASP A 194 33.02 -22.99 -0.44
CA ASP A 194 33.37 -23.85 0.70
C ASP A 194 32.68 -23.38 1.97
N ARG A 195 32.58 -22.05 2.18
CA ARG A 195 31.86 -21.46 3.32
C ARG A 195 30.35 -21.65 3.24
N LEU A 196 29.76 -21.64 2.05
CA LEU A 196 28.35 -21.98 1.85
C LEU A 196 28.08 -23.46 2.15
N ARG A 197 29.00 -24.36 1.77
CA ARG A 197 28.90 -25.80 2.01
C ARG A 197 29.15 -26.20 3.46
N SER A 198 30.07 -25.52 4.16
CA SER A 198 30.44 -25.84 5.53
C SER A 198 29.39 -25.45 6.58
N ASN A 199 28.48 -24.54 6.24
CA ASN A 199 27.48 -24.01 7.16
C ASN A 199 26.16 -24.78 7.12
N VAL A 200 25.58 -25.00 8.29
CA VAL A 200 24.30 -25.70 8.46
C VAL A 200 23.20 -24.93 7.72
N LYS A 201 22.50 -25.61 6.78
CA LYS A 201 21.44 -25.08 5.88
C LYS A 201 21.90 -24.25 4.66
N GLY A 202 23.17 -24.33 4.23
CA GLY A 202 23.62 -23.71 2.98
C GLY A 202 23.63 -22.18 3.00
N LYS A 203 23.80 -21.57 4.18
CA LYS A 203 23.82 -20.12 4.37
C LYS A 203 25.25 -19.59 4.42
N TYR A 204 25.48 -18.43 3.82
CA TYR A 204 26.75 -17.72 3.97
C TYR A 204 26.80 -16.97 5.31
N LEU A 205 27.18 -17.68 6.37
CA LEU A 205 27.39 -17.10 7.70
C LEU A 205 28.85 -16.67 7.86
N MET A 206 29.06 -15.54 8.52
CA MET A 206 30.39 -15.00 8.79
C MET A 206 30.42 -14.32 10.16
N ASP A 207 31.62 -14.26 10.74
CA ASP A 207 31.93 -13.43 11.88
C ASP A 207 31.97 -11.96 11.44
N GLY A 208 30.81 -11.37 11.24
CA GLY A 208 30.69 -10.00 10.78
C GLY A 208 29.31 -9.38 10.95
N VAL A 209 29.29 -8.05 10.91
CA VAL A 209 28.10 -7.22 11.18
C VAL A 209 27.90 -6.17 10.09
N PRO A 210 26.65 -5.70 9.86
CA PRO A 210 26.39 -4.58 8.96
C PRO A 210 27.06 -3.28 9.40
N PHE A 211 27.27 -2.34 8.47
CA PHE A 211 27.86 -1.02 8.75
C PHE A 211 27.05 -0.19 9.76
N SER A 212 25.74 -0.36 9.78
CA SER A 212 24.86 0.35 10.71
C SER A 212 25.10 -0.04 12.18
N CYS A 213 25.80 -1.14 12.46
CA CYS A 213 26.23 -1.51 13.82
C CYS A 213 27.44 -0.73 14.34
N CYS A 214 28.10 0.03 13.47
CA CYS A 214 29.32 0.77 13.81
C CYS A 214 29.01 1.94 14.73
N SER A 215 29.83 2.11 15.78
CA SER A 215 29.75 3.26 16.66
C SER A 215 30.39 4.48 16.00
N THR A 216 29.60 5.53 15.81
CA THR A 216 30.05 6.83 15.28
C THR A 216 30.92 7.60 16.26
N PHE A 217 30.92 7.22 17.55
CA PHE A 217 31.78 7.83 18.57
C PHE A 217 33.18 7.21 18.63
N SER A 218 33.44 6.14 17.85
CA SER A 218 34.76 5.54 17.82
C SER A 218 35.69 6.36 16.92
N PRO A 219 36.87 6.78 17.40
CA PRO A 219 37.88 7.46 16.57
C PRO A 219 38.61 6.50 15.62
N ARG A 220 38.23 5.21 15.59
CA ARG A 220 38.85 4.17 14.77
C ARG A 220 37.91 3.74 13.63
N PRO A 221 38.44 3.28 12.48
CA PRO A 221 37.62 2.70 11.42
C PRO A 221 36.72 1.57 11.93
N CYS A 222 35.54 1.43 11.35
CA CYS A 222 34.64 0.36 11.75
C CYS A 222 35.17 -1.01 11.31
N ILE A 223 35.18 -1.96 12.24
CA ILE A 223 35.56 -3.35 12.03
C ILE A 223 34.28 -4.15 11.88
N GLN A 224 34.01 -4.59 10.66
CA GLN A 224 32.79 -5.32 10.31
C GLN A 224 33.02 -6.82 10.14
N GLN A 225 34.28 -7.26 10.09
CA GLN A 225 34.67 -8.64 9.78
C GLN A 225 35.70 -9.13 10.79
N HIS A 226 35.68 -10.43 11.08
CA HIS A 226 36.54 -11.08 12.06
C HIS A 226 36.41 -10.44 13.45
N VAL A 227 35.18 -10.06 13.82
CA VAL A 227 34.86 -9.31 15.05
C VAL A 227 35.21 -10.10 16.31
N SER A 228 35.14 -11.43 16.26
CA SER A 228 35.51 -12.32 17.37
C SER A 228 37.00 -12.64 17.45
N ASN A 229 37.81 -12.25 16.45
CA ASN A 229 39.23 -12.58 16.41
C ASN A 229 40.11 -11.38 16.80
N SER A 230 40.55 -11.36 18.07
CA SER A 230 41.39 -10.28 18.60
C SER A 230 42.79 -10.15 17.98
N SER A 231 43.26 -11.20 17.29
CA SER A 231 44.55 -11.17 16.58
C SER A 231 44.47 -10.65 15.15
N ALA A 232 43.26 -10.61 14.56
CA ALA A 232 43.03 -10.17 13.18
C ALA A 232 43.19 -8.64 13.01
N HIS A 233 43.20 -7.89 14.11
CA HIS A 233 43.23 -6.43 14.09
C HIS A 233 44.31 -5.90 15.04
N PHE A 234 45.22 -5.07 14.51
CA PHE A 234 46.33 -4.51 15.29
C PHE A 234 45.81 -3.68 16.48
N LYS A 235 46.13 -4.10 17.72
CA LYS A 235 45.63 -3.49 18.98
C LYS A 235 44.10 -3.55 19.16
N PHE A 236 43.48 -4.68 18.82
CA PHE A 236 42.08 -4.98 19.14
C PHE A 236 41.97 -5.76 20.44
N ASP A 237 41.23 -5.21 21.39
CA ASP A 237 40.88 -5.88 22.64
C ASP A 237 39.34 -5.97 22.72
N GLU A 238 38.80 -7.18 22.59
CA GLU A 238 37.36 -7.47 22.68
C GLU A 238 36.76 -7.06 24.03
N GLN A 239 37.59 -6.94 25.07
CA GLN A 239 37.18 -6.52 26.42
C GLN A 239 37.30 -5.01 26.66
N SER A 240 37.97 -4.27 25.75
CA SER A 240 38.10 -2.82 25.89
C SER A 240 36.75 -2.10 25.74
N GLN A 241 36.55 -1.04 26.53
CA GLN A 241 35.33 -0.21 26.51
C GLN A 241 35.13 0.58 25.21
N HIS A 242 36.07 0.50 24.27
CA HIS A 242 36.07 1.21 23.00
C HIS A 242 35.85 0.26 21.81
N LEU A 243 34.85 -0.62 21.90
CA LEU A 243 34.38 -1.28 20.67
C LEU A 243 33.89 -0.22 19.70
N ASN A 244 34.30 -0.35 18.45
CA ASN A 244 33.77 0.40 17.33
C ASN A 244 32.40 -0.12 16.87
N LEU A 245 31.73 -0.95 17.67
CA LEU A 245 30.39 -1.50 17.44
C LEU A 245 29.50 -1.25 18.66
N TRP A 246 28.20 -1.08 18.41
CA TRP A 246 27.21 -1.00 19.49
C TRP A 246 27.03 -2.36 20.17
N ARG A 247 27.26 -2.41 21.49
CA ARG A 247 27.05 -3.63 22.29
C ARG A 247 25.58 -3.84 22.70
N ARG A 248 24.80 -2.76 22.77
CA ARG A 248 23.39 -2.79 23.19
C ARG A 248 22.52 -3.35 22.05
N GLY A 249 21.67 -4.33 22.35
CA GLY A 249 20.67 -4.83 21.41
C GLY A 249 19.55 -3.82 21.12
N CYS A 250 19.06 -3.79 19.89
CA CYS A 250 18.00 -2.86 19.49
C CYS A 250 16.65 -3.16 20.13
N GLY A 251 16.37 -4.42 20.47
CA GLY A 251 15.15 -4.79 21.19
C GLY A 251 15.10 -4.10 22.55
N GLN A 252 16.20 -4.17 23.31
CA GLN A 252 16.30 -3.49 24.60
C GLN A 252 16.31 -1.96 24.46
N ALA A 253 16.98 -1.42 23.44
CA ALA A 253 17.03 0.02 23.21
C ALA A 253 15.64 0.62 22.95
N LEU A 254 14.84 -0.03 22.10
CA LEU A 254 13.46 0.36 21.83
C LEU A 254 12.55 0.12 23.04
N LEU A 255 12.70 -1.02 23.72
CA LEU A 255 11.89 -1.33 24.90
C LEU A 255 12.06 -0.27 25.99
N ASP A 256 13.28 0.17 26.27
CA ASP A 256 13.55 1.20 27.27
C ASP A 256 13.03 2.57 26.84
N HIS A 257 13.18 2.92 25.56
CA HIS A 257 12.66 4.16 24.99
C HIS A 257 11.14 4.25 25.14
N TYR A 258 10.41 3.24 24.69
CA TYR A 258 8.95 3.21 24.78
C TYR A 258 8.46 3.03 26.21
N THR A 259 9.13 2.22 27.03
CA THR A 259 8.77 2.10 28.46
C THR A 259 8.83 3.46 29.15
N SER A 260 9.88 4.26 28.87
CA SER A 260 9.99 5.61 29.44
C SER A 260 8.83 6.51 29.03
N ILE A 261 8.48 6.50 27.73
CA ILE A 261 7.32 7.26 27.22
C ILE A 261 6.02 6.79 27.88
N MET A 262 5.78 5.48 27.93
CA MET A 262 4.55 4.91 28.48
C MET A 262 4.42 5.12 29.98
N GLN A 263 5.51 5.08 30.74
CA GLN A 263 5.50 5.41 32.18
C GLN A 263 5.20 6.89 32.43
N SER A 264 5.74 7.80 31.59
CA SER A 264 5.44 9.23 31.66
C SER A 264 3.98 9.54 31.33
N ILE A 265 3.45 8.91 30.28
CA ILE A 265 2.02 9.00 29.92
C ILE A 265 1.16 8.39 31.03
N GLY A 266 1.49 7.20 31.52
CA GLY A 266 0.77 6.51 32.60
C GLY A 266 0.67 7.34 33.88
N LEU A 267 1.76 8.02 34.27
CA LEU A 267 1.76 8.94 35.41
C LEU A 267 0.83 10.13 35.16
N THR A 268 0.88 10.71 33.96
CA THR A 268 0.00 11.82 33.57
C THR A 268 -1.48 11.40 33.60
N VAL A 269 -1.82 10.22 33.06
CA VAL A 269 -3.18 9.68 33.08
C VAL A 269 -3.64 9.40 34.51
N LEU A 270 -2.75 8.92 35.40
CA LEU A 270 -3.06 8.68 36.81
C LEU A 270 -3.37 9.98 37.56
N LEU A 271 -2.61 11.05 37.29
CA LEU A 271 -2.88 12.38 37.86
C LEU A 271 -4.22 12.94 37.36
N ILE A 272 -4.52 12.76 36.08
CA ILE A 272 -5.83 13.13 35.51
C ILE A 272 -6.94 12.31 36.19
N TRP A 273 -6.76 11.01 36.36
CA TRP A 273 -7.74 10.18 37.06
C TRP A 273 -8.01 10.65 38.51
N LEU A 274 -6.96 10.98 39.28
CA LEU A 274 -7.11 11.54 40.63
C LEU A 274 -7.88 12.86 40.62
N PHE A 275 -7.61 13.72 39.63
CA PHE A 275 -8.32 14.98 39.43
C PHE A 275 -9.80 14.76 39.09
N GLU A 276 -10.11 13.87 38.14
CA GLU A 276 -11.49 13.53 37.76
C GLU A 276 -12.27 12.91 38.95
N LEU A 277 -11.61 12.10 39.77
CA LEU A 277 -12.21 11.53 40.99
C LEU A 277 -12.56 12.63 42.01
N LEU A 278 -11.70 13.64 42.14
CA LEU A 278 -11.96 14.81 42.99
C LEU A 278 -13.15 15.63 42.45
N VAL A 279 -13.23 15.84 41.13
CA VAL A 279 -14.37 16.54 40.52
C VAL A 279 -15.67 15.75 40.72
N LEU A 280 -15.65 14.43 40.47
CA LEU A 280 -16.81 13.55 40.64
C LEU A 280 -17.32 13.54 42.09
N THR A 281 -16.42 13.45 43.08
CA THR A 281 -16.80 13.51 44.50
C THR A 281 -17.40 14.86 44.86
N GLY A 282 -16.85 15.97 44.34
CA GLY A 282 -17.43 17.30 44.52
C GLY A 282 -18.82 17.44 43.90
N VAL A 283 -19.02 16.95 42.67
CA VAL A 283 -20.34 16.92 42.02
C VAL A 283 -21.35 16.10 42.82
N ARG A 284 -20.91 14.98 43.44
CA ARG A 284 -21.76 14.16 44.31
C ARG A 284 -22.19 14.91 45.59
N TYR A 285 -21.27 15.67 46.20
CA TYR A 285 -21.60 16.53 47.33
C TYR A 285 -22.60 17.62 46.95
N LEU A 286 -22.38 18.28 45.82
CA LEU A 286 -23.29 19.32 45.33
C LEU A 286 -24.68 18.75 45.04
N GLN A 287 -24.74 17.58 44.40
CA GLN A 287 -26.00 16.91 44.08
C GLN A 287 -26.84 16.61 45.33
N THR A 288 -26.27 15.91 46.32
CA THR A 288 -26.99 15.52 47.53
C THR A 288 -27.39 16.74 48.37
N ALA A 289 -26.53 17.76 48.44
CA ALA A 289 -26.87 19.03 49.09
C ALA A 289 -28.08 19.70 48.41
N MET A 290 -28.09 19.78 47.07
CA MET A 290 -29.18 20.40 46.31
C MET A 290 -30.49 19.60 46.36
N GLU A 291 -30.42 18.26 46.41
CA GLU A 291 -31.60 17.41 46.61
C GLU A 291 -32.26 17.66 47.97
N ASN A 292 -31.47 17.81 49.05
CA ASN A 292 -32.01 18.14 50.38
C ASN A 292 -32.61 19.54 50.46
N VAL A 293 -32.06 20.53 49.72
CA VAL A 293 -32.67 21.86 49.62
C VAL A 293 -34.07 21.77 49.02
N LEU A 294 -34.28 20.92 48.01
CA LEU A 294 -35.61 20.72 47.41
C LEU A 294 -36.57 20.02 48.37
N GLU A 295 -36.10 19.14 49.25
CA GLU A 295 -36.93 18.48 50.26
C GLU A 295 -37.34 19.42 51.42
N LEU A 296 -36.44 20.34 51.80
CA LEU A 296 -36.69 21.33 52.86
C LEU A 296 -37.59 22.49 52.41
N GLY A 297 -37.70 22.73 51.09
CA GLY A 297 -38.64 23.69 50.50
C GLY A 297 -38.25 25.17 50.63
N ASP A 298 -37.15 25.49 51.31
CA ASP A 298 -36.60 26.85 51.44
C ASP A 298 -35.12 26.88 51.00
N PRO A 299 -34.77 27.63 49.93
CA PRO A 299 -33.41 27.70 49.38
C PRO A 299 -32.38 28.37 50.31
N ASP A 300 -32.82 29.11 51.34
CA ASP A 300 -31.95 29.82 52.28
C ASP A 300 -31.52 28.96 53.48
N LEU A 301 -32.13 27.77 53.66
CA LEU A 301 -31.78 26.85 54.74
C LEU A 301 -30.44 26.13 54.52
N GLN A 302 -29.83 25.72 55.63
CA GLN A 302 -28.67 24.82 55.62
C GLN A 302 -29.09 23.44 55.12
N SER A 303 -28.27 22.83 54.28
CA SER A 303 -28.54 21.50 53.72
C SER A 303 -27.32 20.60 53.87
N ASP A 304 -27.55 19.32 54.13
CA ASP A 304 -26.50 18.34 54.24
C ASP A 304 -26.12 17.77 52.86
N GLY A 305 -24.84 17.55 52.60
CA GLY A 305 -24.34 16.78 51.46
C GLY A 305 -23.56 15.57 51.94
N TRP A 306 -23.60 14.46 51.20
CA TRP A 306 -22.91 13.22 51.56
C TRP A 306 -22.50 12.43 50.31
N ILE A 307 -21.54 11.51 50.47
CA ILE A 307 -21.07 10.66 49.36
C ILE A 307 -21.98 9.43 49.23
N LEU A 308 -22.20 8.72 50.35
CA LEU A 308 -23.06 7.53 50.43
C LEU A 308 -24.11 7.71 51.52
N GLU A 309 -25.35 7.37 51.19
CA GLU A 309 -26.48 7.43 52.11
C GLU A 309 -26.40 6.34 53.20
N ASN A 310 -25.90 5.16 52.84
CA ASN A 310 -25.70 3.99 53.70
C ASN A 310 -24.25 3.51 53.70
N SER A 311 -23.87 2.58 54.60
CA SER A 311 -22.50 2.04 54.62
C SER A 311 -22.14 1.35 53.30
N MET A 312 -20.85 1.27 52.96
CA MET A 312 -20.39 0.59 51.72
C MET A 312 -20.90 -0.86 51.63
N ALA A 313 -20.96 -1.57 52.76
CA ALA A 313 -21.45 -2.94 52.84
C ALA A 313 -22.96 -3.06 52.57
N GLU A 314 -23.76 -2.12 53.07
CA GLU A 314 -25.21 -2.09 52.84
C GLU A 314 -25.57 -1.64 51.42
N THR A 315 -24.82 -0.69 50.87
CA THR A 315 -24.97 -0.21 49.49
C THR A 315 -24.62 -1.32 48.48
N ALA A 316 -23.53 -2.05 48.71
CA ALA A 316 -23.16 -3.20 47.89
C ALA A 316 -24.21 -4.33 47.97
N ARG A 317 -24.77 -4.59 49.16
CA ARG A 317 -25.82 -5.60 49.38
C ARG A 317 -27.14 -5.23 48.68
N SER A 318 -27.51 -3.94 48.68
CA SER A 318 -28.66 -3.42 47.95
C SER A 318 -28.49 -3.57 46.43
N ASN A 319 -27.36 -3.15 45.88
CA ASN A 319 -27.07 -3.24 44.45
C ASN A 319 -26.97 -4.71 43.97
N PHE A 320 -26.40 -5.61 44.78
CA PHE A 320 -26.33 -7.04 44.48
C PHE A 320 -27.72 -7.70 44.44
N ASN A 321 -28.64 -7.27 45.31
CA ASN A 321 -30.03 -7.73 45.29
C ASN A 321 -30.80 -7.25 44.06
N ILE A 322 -30.54 -6.03 43.58
CA ILE A 322 -31.13 -5.49 42.34
C ILE A 322 -30.65 -6.28 41.11
N ILE A 323 -29.35 -6.55 41.01
CA ILE A 323 -28.77 -7.34 39.91
C ILE A 323 -29.29 -8.79 39.93
N LYS A 324 -29.44 -9.38 41.12
CA LYS A 324 -30.02 -10.73 41.29
C LYS A 324 -31.51 -10.81 40.87
N ASN A 325 -32.26 -9.71 41.01
CA ASN A 325 -33.65 -9.64 40.56
C ASN A 325 -33.77 -9.42 39.05
N LEU A 326 -32.82 -8.73 38.42
CA LEU A 326 -32.72 -8.61 36.95
C LEU A 326 -32.39 -9.96 36.27
N GLY A 327 -31.57 -10.81 36.91
CA GLY A 327 -31.25 -12.15 36.42
C GLY A 327 -32.40 -13.16 36.47
N LYS A 328 -33.49 -12.88 37.21
CA LYS A 328 -34.68 -13.74 37.30
C LYS A 328 -35.71 -13.52 36.18
N CYS A 329 -35.49 -12.56 35.27
CA CYS A 329 -36.40 -12.29 34.15
C CYS A 329 -36.15 -13.20 32.92
N TYR A 330 -35.22 -14.16 33.00
CA TYR A 330 -34.88 -15.11 31.93
C TYR A 330 -34.95 -16.58 32.36
N GLN A 331 -35.89 -16.92 33.25
CA GLN A 331 -36.31 -18.32 33.41
C GLN A 331 -37.69 -18.49 32.80
N VAL A 332 -37.74 -19.28 31.72
CA VAL A 332 -38.96 -19.79 31.10
C VAL A 332 -39.52 -20.84 32.06
N ASP A 333 -40.71 -20.60 32.61
CA ASP A 333 -41.48 -21.62 33.33
C ASP A 333 -42.36 -22.36 32.31
N ASP A 334 -42.09 -23.65 32.15
CA ASP A 334 -42.94 -24.64 31.48
C ASP A 334 -44.11 -25.00 32.41
N ASP A 335 -45.34 -24.56 32.09
CA ASP A 335 -46.56 -25.08 32.72
C ASP A 335 -47.61 -25.46 31.65
N PRO A 336 -47.98 -26.76 31.52
CA PRO A 336 -48.77 -27.27 30.40
C PRO A 336 -50.28 -27.27 30.66
N ASN A 337 -50.88 -26.16 31.10
CA ASN A 337 -52.34 -26.14 31.28
C ASN A 337 -53.00 -24.74 31.40
N ILE A 338 -53.02 -23.94 30.33
CA ILE A 338 -54.00 -22.83 30.21
C ILE A 338 -54.57 -22.76 28.78
N ASN A 339 -55.90 -22.86 28.70
CA ASN A 339 -56.72 -22.78 27.50
C ASN A 339 -56.64 -21.41 26.80
N VAL A 340 -56.30 -21.41 25.51
CA VAL A 340 -56.33 -20.23 24.62
C VAL A 340 -57.59 -20.31 23.73
N PRO A 341 -58.43 -19.27 23.63
CA PRO A 341 -59.45 -19.20 22.60
C PRO A 341 -58.83 -18.76 21.25
N ARG A 342 -59.08 -19.54 20.20
CA ARG A 342 -58.80 -19.20 18.80
C ARG A 342 -59.86 -18.24 18.25
N VAL A 343 -59.41 -17.20 17.54
CA VAL A 343 -60.09 -16.70 16.32
C VAL A 343 -59.05 -16.50 15.23
N SER A 344 -59.37 -17.08 14.08
CA SER A 344 -58.72 -17.16 12.76
C SER A 344 -58.82 -15.83 11.98
N MET A 345 -58.24 -15.51 10.83
CA MET A 345 -57.79 -16.13 9.56
C MET A 345 -56.87 -15.05 8.92
N GLU A 346 -55.72 -15.31 8.29
CA GLU A 346 -55.45 -15.75 6.91
C GLU A 346 -54.51 -14.75 6.21
N GLN A 347 -53.45 -15.32 5.61
CA GLN A 347 -52.81 -14.99 4.33
C GLN A 347 -52.50 -13.53 3.94
N GLU A 348 -51.21 -13.25 3.71
CA GLU A 348 -50.70 -13.07 2.34
C GLU A 348 -49.15 -13.08 2.31
N GLN A 349 -48.62 -13.85 1.36
CA GLN A 349 -47.20 -13.93 0.99
C GLN A 349 -47.09 -13.62 -0.51
N GLN A 350 -45.97 -13.00 -0.92
CA GLN A 350 -45.51 -12.72 -2.30
C GLN A 350 -46.23 -11.53 -2.97
N GLN A 351 -45.59 -10.60 -3.70
CA GLN A 351 -44.58 -10.80 -4.74
C GLN A 351 -43.98 -9.45 -5.20
N GLN A 352 -42.74 -9.47 -5.69
CA GLN A 352 -42.08 -8.39 -6.44
C GLN A 352 -42.91 -7.92 -7.64
N SER A 353 -42.97 -6.60 -7.89
CA SER A 353 -42.57 -5.97 -9.16
C SER A 353 -42.97 -4.49 -9.24
N ARG A 354 -42.21 -3.74 -10.06
CA ARG A 354 -42.45 -2.39 -10.63
C ARG A 354 -41.84 -1.17 -9.94
N ILE A 355 -40.61 -0.94 -10.40
CA ILE A 355 -39.95 0.33 -10.73
C ILE A 355 -40.95 1.46 -11.07
N ARG A 356 -40.71 2.65 -10.49
CA ARG A 356 -40.94 3.95 -11.16
C ARG A 356 -39.99 5.02 -10.58
N TYR A 357 -38.82 5.18 -11.22
CA TYR A 357 -37.93 6.32 -11.00
C TYR A 357 -38.54 7.58 -11.64
N ARG A 358 -38.50 8.70 -10.92
CA ARG A 358 -38.96 10.03 -11.37
C ARG A 358 -37.73 10.81 -11.88
N PRO A 359 -37.72 11.33 -13.11
CA PRO A 359 -36.61 12.15 -13.59
C PRO A 359 -36.80 13.61 -13.12
N HIS A 360 -35.75 14.21 -12.57
CA HIS A 360 -35.66 15.65 -12.41
C HIS A 360 -35.20 16.25 -13.73
N HIS A 361 -36.13 16.86 -14.47
CA HIS A 361 -35.83 17.78 -15.56
C HIS A 361 -35.36 19.11 -14.97
N ILE A 362 -34.17 19.57 -15.36
CA ILE A 362 -33.75 20.96 -15.27
C ILE A 362 -33.86 21.52 -16.69
N ASN A 363 -34.79 22.47 -16.88
CA ASN A 363 -34.90 23.27 -18.08
C ASN A 363 -33.97 24.48 -17.95
N SER A 364 -33.09 24.70 -18.93
CA SER A 364 -32.49 26.01 -19.17
C SER A 364 -32.46 26.26 -20.68
N GLU A 365 -33.23 27.25 -21.13
CA GLU A 365 -33.21 27.79 -22.49
C GLU A 365 -31.89 28.53 -22.78
N PRO A 366 -31.50 28.64 -24.07
CA PRO A 366 -30.17 29.07 -24.46
C PRO A 366 -30.06 30.60 -24.45
N THR A 367 -29.21 31.14 -23.58
CA THR A 367 -28.65 32.47 -23.77
C THR A 367 -27.31 32.32 -24.47
N GLY A 368 -27.24 32.84 -25.69
CA GLY A 368 -26.06 32.76 -26.53
C GLY A 368 -24.91 33.57 -25.95
N GLN A 369 -23.85 32.86 -25.56
CA GLN A 369 -22.47 33.33 -25.51
C GLN A 369 -21.58 32.08 -25.50
N GLN A 370 -20.79 31.88 -26.56
CA GLN A 370 -19.76 30.85 -26.61
C GLN A 370 -18.78 31.06 -25.45
N PRO A 371 -18.54 30.06 -24.59
CA PRO A 371 -17.38 30.09 -23.71
C PRO A 371 -16.14 29.69 -24.51
N ASP A 372 -15.09 30.47 -24.33
CA ASP A 372 -13.73 30.19 -24.75
C ASP A 372 -13.24 28.84 -24.17
N ASP A 373 -12.80 27.91 -25.03
CA ASP A 373 -12.32 26.56 -24.72
C ASP A 373 -10.92 26.61 -24.06
N THR A 374 -10.77 27.31 -22.94
CA THR A 374 -9.54 27.28 -22.14
C THR A 374 -9.79 26.56 -20.81
N MET A 375 -9.09 25.44 -20.60
CA MET A 375 -9.14 24.69 -19.34
C MET A 375 -8.84 25.62 -18.14
N PRO A 376 -9.61 25.54 -17.04
CA PRO A 376 -9.54 26.50 -15.94
C PRO A 376 -8.31 26.35 -15.03
N PHE A 377 -7.41 25.41 -15.29
CA PHE A 377 -6.17 25.21 -14.53
C PHE A 377 -4.97 25.63 -15.38
N GLY A 378 -4.44 26.82 -15.16
CA GLY A 378 -3.26 27.29 -15.88
C GLY A 378 -2.01 26.49 -15.50
N ASN A 379 -1.19 26.13 -16.49
CA ASN A 379 0.14 25.53 -16.34
C ASN A 379 1.16 26.55 -15.74
N THR A 380 0.86 27.01 -14.53
CA THR A 380 1.56 28.14 -13.88
C THR A 380 3.01 27.77 -13.54
N HIS A 381 3.30 26.47 -13.34
CA HIS A 381 4.64 26.00 -13.07
C HIS A 381 5.53 26.05 -14.32
N ASN A 382 5.01 25.71 -15.52
CA ASN A 382 5.78 25.87 -16.75
C ASN A 382 6.07 27.36 -17.05
N LYS A 383 5.10 28.25 -16.77
CA LYS A 383 5.32 29.71 -16.88
C LYS A 383 6.46 30.23 -16.01
N MET A 384 6.74 29.61 -14.86
CA MET A 384 7.90 29.98 -14.03
C MET A 384 9.22 29.43 -14.59
N LYS A 385 9.24 28.23 -15.17
CA LYS A 385 10.43 27.66 -15.82
C LYS A 385 10.91 28.52 -17.00
N MET A 386 9.97 29.20 -17.67
CA MET A 386 10.29 30.13 -18.76
C MET A 386 10.98 31.42 -18.28
N ASN A 387 11.03 31.70 -16.97
CA ASN A 387 11.85 32.79 -16.43
C ASN A 387 13.35 32.44 -16.38
N TYR A 388 13.71 31.16 -16.57
CA TYR A 388 15.07 30.66 -16.59
C TYR A 388 15.47 30.29 -18.02
N SER A 389 16.76 30.43 -18.35
CA SER A 389 17.27 30.08 -19.66
C SER A 389 17.16 28.57 -19.92
N ALA A 390 17.22 28.16 -21.19
CA ALA A 390 17.15 26.74 -21.54
C ALA A 390 18.30 25.95 -20.89
N GLU A 391 19.49 26.54 -20.79
CA GLU A 391 20.67 25.93 -20.15
C GLU A 391 20.49 25.72 -18.65
N GLN A 392 19.73 26.59 -17.97
CA GLN A 392 19.51 26.51 -16.53
C GLN A 392 18.54 25.38 -16.16
N GLU A 393 17.64 25.01 -17.08
CA GLU A 393 16.61 24.00 -16.88
C GLU A 393 16.92 22.69 -17.63
N PHE A 394 17.93 22.70 -18.51
CA PHE A 394 18.38 21.50 -19.20
C PHE A 394 18.90 20.45 -18.20
N PRO A 395 18.43 19.19 -18.26
CA PRO A 395 18.80 18.18 -17.29
C PRO A 395 20.27 17.76 -17.42
N ASP A 396 20.91 17.47 -16.29
CA ASP A 396 22.22 16.78 -16.29
C ASP A 396 22.02 15.29 -16.57
N LEU A 397 22.42 14.89 -17.78
CA LEU A 397 22.32 13.52 -18.28
C LEU A 397 23.69 12.82 -18.41
N SER A 398 24.73 13.34 -17.76
CA SER A 398 26.11 12.90 -17.96
C SER A 398 26.41 11.46 -17.54
N GLN A 399 25.58 10.87 -16.67
CA GLN A 399 25.71 9.48 -16.19
C GLN A 399 24.56 8.59 -16.66
N HIS A 400 23.80 9.03 -17.65
CA HIS A 400 22.56 8.38 -18.07
C HIS A 400 22.76 7.45 -19.27
N ASN A 401 22.05 6.33 -19.25
CA ASN A 401 22.03 5.29 -20.26
C ASN A 401 20.58 4.80 -20.46
N ASN A 402 19.80 5.66 -21.10
CA ASN A 402 18.45 5.37 -21.59
C ASN A 402 18.27 6.03 -22.98
N HIS A 403 17.26 5.64 -23.75
CA HIS A 403 17.08 6.12 -25.12
C HIS A 403 16.87 7.63 -25.20
N MET A 404 16.07 8.22 -24.29
CA MET A 404 15.83 9.67 -24.21
C MET A 404 17.15 10.44 -24.03
N ALA A 405 18.00 10.01 -23.11
CA ALA A 405 19.27 10.69 -22.82
C ALA A 405 20.30 10.63 -23.97
N LYS A 406 20.19 9.63 -24.85
CA LYS A 406 21.02 9.55 -26.07
C LYS A 406 20.58 10.54 -27.15
N VAL A 407 19.31 10.94 -27.15
CA VAL A 407 18.68 11.74 -28.20
C VAL A 407 18.58 13.21 -27.80
N LEU A 408 18.24 13.50 -26.55
CA LEU A 408 17.95 14.86 -26.10
C LEU A 408 19.20 15.75 -26.21
N THR A 409 19.05 16.90 -26.87
CA THR A 409 20.09 17.93 -26.97
C THR A 409 19.57 19.24 -26.39
N LEU A 410 20.49 20.13 -25.99
CA LEU A 410 20.12 21.46 -25.48
C LEU A 410 19.32 22.27 -26.51
N GLU A 411 19.68 22.18 -27.80
CA GLU A 411 18.94 22.84 -28.88
C GLU A 411 17.51 22.30 -29.00
N MET A 412 17.35 20.97 -28.98
CA MET A 412 16.03 20.33 -28.99
C MET A 412 15.20 20.73 -27.77
N TYR A 413 15.80 20.73 -26.58
CA TYR A 413 15.14 21.16 -25.36
C TYR A 413 14.68 22.62 -25.44
N ALA A 414 15.55 23.52 -25.90
CA ALA A 414 15.22 24.93 -26.07
C ALA A 414 14.04 25.16 -27.03
N ASN A 415 13.92 24.35 -28.09
CA ASN A 415 12.87 24.44 -29.10
C ASN A 415 11.53 23.79 -28.70
N LEU A 416 11.54 22.91 -27.69
CA LEU A 416 10.37 22.12 -27.29
C LEU A 416 9.85 22.45 -25.89
N ARG A 417 10.65 23.06 -25.01
CA ARG A 417 10.32 23.28 -23.59
C ARG A 417 9.15 24.23 -23.34
N ASP A 418 8.84 25.10 -24.29
CA ASP A 418 7.72 26.04 -24.23
C ASP A 418 6.41 25.45 -24.79
N LYS A 419 6.46 24.25 -25.37
CA LYS A 419 5.30 23.55 -25.91
C LYS A 419 4.56 22.77 -24.82
N GLU A 420 3.25 22.70 -24.99
CA GLU A 420 2.36 21.84 -24.22
C GLU A 420 1.30 21.22 -25.13
N THR A 421 0.83 20.03 -24.77
CA THR A 421 -0.31 19.38 -25.44
C THR A 421 -1.62 20.08 -25.04
N PRO A 422 -2.77 19.77 -25.70
CA PRO A 422 -4.07 20.35 -25.30
C PRO A 422 -4.45 20.08 -23.84
N SER A 423 -3.94 18.99 -23.25
CA SER A 423 -4.16 18.65 -21.84
C SER A 423 -3.18 19.35 -20.88
N GLY A 424 -2.21 20.10 -21.40
CA GLY A 424 -1.15 20.78 -20.65
C GLY A 424 0.07 19.91 -20.31
N PHE A 425 0.27 18.77 -20.98
CA PHE A 425 1.45 17.92 -20.79
C PHE A 425 2.67 18.53 -21.48
N THR A 426 3.81 18.62 -20.79
CA THR A 426 5.00 19.35 -21.25
C THR A 426 6.17 18.42 -21.59
N LEU A 427 7.21 18.97 -22.23
CA LEU A 427 8.45 18.23 -22.49
C LEU A 427 9.09 17.68 -21.20
N ASP A 428 9.07 18.46 -20.12
CA ASP A 428 9.66 18.02 -18.86
C ASP A 428 8.89 16.83 -18.28
N ASP A 429 7.55 16.82 -18.41
CA ASP A 429 6.73 15.68 -17.99
C ASP A 429 7.05 14.43 -18.83
N VAL A 430 7.30 14.60 -20.14
CA VAL A 430 7.72 13.53 -21.05
C VAL A 430 9.03 12.88 -20.59
N ILE A 431 10.03 13.67 -20.21
CA ILE A 431 11.40 13.18 -19.94
C ILE A 431 11.70 12.88 -18.47
N GLN A 432 10.84 13.30 -17.53
CA GLN A 432 11.13 13.23 -16.08
C GLN A 432 11.56 11.83 -15.64
N THR A 433 10.88 10.79 -16.12
CA THR A 433 11.25 9.41 -15.77
C THR A 433 12.65 9.02 -16.23
N GLY A 434 13.16 9.56 -17.33
CA GLY A 434 14.52 9.29 -17.80
C GLY A 434 15.56 10.11 -17.06
N VAL A 435 15.22 11.33 -16.63
CA VAL A 435 16.09 12.16 -15.78
C VAL A 435 16.29 11.50 -14.41
N ASP A 436 15.20 11.02 -13.79
CA ASP A 436 15.24 10.40 -12.46
C ASP A 436 15.86 9.00 -12.47
N ASN A 437 15.85 8.32 -13.64
CA ASN A 437 16.34 6.95 -13.79
C ASN A 437 17.50 6.90 -14.81
N PRO A 438 18.76 7.03 -14.35
CA PRO A 438 19.92 7.03 -15.24
C PRO A 438 20.14 5.69 -15.94
N GLY A 439 19.49 4.61 -15.52
CA GLY A 439 19.53 3.33 -16.19
C GLY A 439 18.70 2.31 -15.43
N HIS A 440 18.74 1.05 -15.88
CA HIS A 440 18.06 -0.04 -15.20
C HIS A 440 18.94 -1.29 -15.12
N PRO A 441 18.92 -2.05 -14.01
CA PRO A 441 19.84 -3.17 -13.80
C PRO A 441 19.73 -4.30 -14.83
N PHE A 442 18.60 -4.42 -15.53
CA PHE A 442 18.28 -5.59 -16.36
C PHE A 442 18.04 -5.30 -17.84
N ILE A 443 17.70 -4.06 -18.22
CA ILE A 443 17.32 -3.69 -19.58
C ILE A 443 17.75 -2.25 -19.90
N MET A 444 17.92 -1.94 -21.19
CA MET A 444 17.96 -0.54 -21.66
C MET A 444 16.54 0.05 -21.57
N THR A 445 16.37 1.15 -20.85
CA THR A 445 15.07 1.82 -20.70
C THR A 445 14.88 2.91 -21.75
N VAL A 446 13.61 3.25 -22.03
CA VAL A 446 13.27 4.34 -22.97
C VAL A 446 13.60 5.70 -22.36
N GLY A 447 13.18 5.96 -21.12
CA GLY A 447 13.46 7.22 -20.44
C GLY A 447 12.51 8.38 -20.79
N CYS A 448 11.44 8.12 -21.54
CA CYS A 448 10.35 9.07 -21.73
C CYS A 448 8.99 8.35 -21.83
N VAL A 449 7.91 9.10 -21.61
CA VAL A 449 6.52 8.64 -21.64
C VAL A 449 5.60 9.65 -22.33
N ALA A 450 4.46 9.18 -22.84
CA ALA A 450 3.37 10.01 -23.34
C ALA A 450 2.31 10.26 -22.26
N GLY A 451 1.84 11.51 -22.17
CA GLY A 451 0.76 11.91 -21.26
C GLY A 451 -0.62 11.89 -21.91
N ASP A 452 -0.68 11.96 -23.24
CA ASP A 452 -1.88 11.90 -24.08
C ASP A 452 -1.51 11.47 -25.52
N GLU A 453 -2.49 11.38 -26.41
CA GLU A 453 -2.28 10.95 -27.81
C GLU A 453 -1.43 11.98 -28.57
N GLU A 454 -1.66 13.27 -28.31
CA GLU A 454 -1.01 14.41 -28.94
C GLU A 454 0.47 14.54 -28.59
N THR A 455 0.91 13.96 -27.47
CA THR A 455 2.31 13.98 -27.03
C THR A 455 3.25 13.49 -28.14
N TYR A 456 2.86 12.45 -28.89
CA TYR A 456 3.68 11.88 -29.97
C TYR A 456 3.82 12.81 -31.18
N GLU A 457 2.89 13.74 -31.41
CA GLU A 457 2.99 14.74 -32.48
C GLU A 457 3.69 16.02 -32.01
N VAL A 458 3.31 16.53 -30.83
CA VAL A 458 3.84 17.79 -30.27
C VAL A 458 5.35 17.70 -30.02
N PHE A 459 5.81 16.55 -29.53
CA PHE A 459 7.22 16.29 -29.20
C PHE A 459 7.88 15.28 -30.15
N LYS A 460 7.40 15.16 -31.39
CA LYS A 460 7.94 14.20 -32.38
C LYS A 460 9.44 14.33 -32.63
N ASP A 461 9.99 15.54 -32.57
CA ASP A 461 11.43 15.77 -32.76
C ASP A 461 12.29 15.01 -31.71
N LEU A 462 11.73 14.73 -30.52
CA LEU A 462 12.32 13.84 -29.52
C LEU A 462 11.82 12.40 -29.64
N MET A 463 10.50 12.22 -29.84
CA MET A 463 9.88 10.89 -29.81
C MET A 463 10.31 10.02 -31.00
N ASP A 464 10.42 10.58 -32.20
CA ASP A 464 10.76 9.84 -33.41
C ASP A 464 12.17 9.22 -33.35
N PRO A 465 13.25 9.95 -32.99
CA PRO A 465 14.56 9.32 -32.86
C PRO A 465 14.65 8.31 -31.71
N VAL A 466 13.88 8.52 -30.62
CA VAL A 466 13.77 7.54 -29.53
C VAL A 466 13.08 6.26 -30.02
N ILE A 467 12.02 6.38 -30.82
CA ILE A 467 11.31 5.26 -31.44
C ILE A 467 12.22 4.53 -32.41
N GLU A 468 12.97 5.25 -33.24
CA GLU A 468 13.91 4.69 -34.21
C GLU A 468 15.00 3.87 -33.51
N ASP A 469 15.65 4.42 -32.46
CA ASP A 469 16.68 3.69 -31.69
C ASP A 469 16.09 2.49 -30.95
N ARG A 470 14.88 2.61 -30.38
CA ARG A 470 14.26 1.52 -29.62
C ARG A 470 13.74 0.39 -30.51
N HIS A 471 13.14 0.69 -31.66
CA HIS A 471 12.51 -0.31 -32.55
C HIS A 471 13.38 -0.67 -33.76
N GLY A 472 14.70 -0.53 -33.62
CA GLY A 472 15.67 -1.10 -34.56
C GLY A 472 15.66 -0.45 -35.93
N GLY A 473 15.51 0.87 -35.98
CA GLY A 473 15.56 1.67 -37.21
C GLY A 473 14.19 1.96 -37.84
N TYR A 474 13.10 1.90 -37.06
CA TYR A 474 11.77 2.28 -37.52
C TYR A 474 11.68 3.79 -37.74
N LYS A 475 11.56 4.22 -39.00
CA LYS A 475 11.70 5.62 -39.40
C LYS A 475 10.35 6.35 -39.38
N PRO A 476 10.34 7.69 -39.27
CA PRO A 476 9.11 8.50 -39.33
C PRO A 476 8.24 8.29 -40.58
N ALA A 477 8.85 7.82 -41.68
CA ALA A 477 8.14 7.55 -42.93
C ALA A 477 7.57 6.13 -43.04
N ASP A 478 7.95 5.22 -42.13
CA ASP A 478 7.48 3.85 -42.13
C ASP A 478 6.01 3.78 -41.66
N LYS A 479 5.32 2.70 -42.01
CA LYS A 479 3.91 2.49 -41.64
C LYS A 479 3.75 1.20 -40.85
N HIS A 480 2.89 1.22 -39.85
CA HIS A 480 2.64 0.06 -39.03
C HIS A 480 1.68 -0.90 -39.73
N LYS A 481 1.82 -2.20 -39.45
CA LYS A 481 0.94 -3.25 -39.97
C LYS A 481 0.33 -4.00 -38.80
N THR A 482 -0.97 -4.23 -38.87
CA THR A 482 -1.73 -5.00 -37.87
C THR A 482 -2.28 -6.25 -38.55
N ASP A 483 -2.12 -7.40 -37.92
CA ASP A 483 -2.71 -8.67 -38.35
C ASP A 483 -3.09 -9.49 -37.12
N LEU A 484 -4.37 -9.43 -36.75
CA LEU A 484 -4.97 -10.19 -35.65
C LEU A 484 -5.71 -11.44 -36.15
N ASN A 485 -5.33 -12.00 -37.32
CA ASN A 485 -5.89 -13.26 -37.80
C ASN A 485 -5.05 -14.47 -37.31
N PRO A 486 -5.51 -15.23 -36.30
CA PRO A 486 -4.73 -16.33 -35.73
C PRO A 486 -4.52 -17.50 -36.70
N GLU A 487 -5.32 -17.60 -37.77
CA GLU A 487 -5.16 -18.65 -38.79
C GLU A 487 -3.86 -18.49 -39.61
N ASN A 488 -3.30 -17.28 -39.65
CA ASN A 488 -2.03 -17.01 -40.33
C ASN A 488 -0.82 -17.56 -39.55
N LEU A 489 -0.97 -17.90 -38.27
CA LEU A 489 0.10 -18.48 -37.44
C LEU A 489 0.38 -19.94 -37.83
N GLN A 490 1.63 -20.22 -38.19
CA GLN A 490 2.11 -21.55 -38.58
C GLN A 490 2.72 -22.28 -37.38
N GLY A 491 2.14 -23.43 -37.02
CA GLY A 491 2.53 -24.23 -35.84
C GLY A 491 2.24 -23.51 -34.52
N GLY A 492 3.05 -23.80 -33.49
CA GLY A 492 2.95 -23.19 -32.16
C GLY A 492 1.87 -23.79 -31.27
N ASP A 493 1.20 -24.84 -31.73
CA ASP A 493 0.27 -25.68 -30.95
C ASP A 493 0.98 -26.78 -30.14
N ASP A 494 2.28 -27.00 -30.40
CA ASP A 494 3.05 -28.16 -29.96
C ASP A 494 4.41 -27.83 -29.31
N LEU A 495 4.63 -26.59 -28.83
CA LEU A 495 5.89 -26.27 -28.14
C LEU A 495 6.13 -27.24 -26.97
N ASP A 496 7.33 -27.81 -26.90
CA ASP A 496 7.62 -28.96 -26.02
C ASP A 496 7.30 -28.65 -24.54
N PRO A 497 6.28 -29.31 -23.94
CA PRO A 497 5.81 -29.00 -22.59
C PRO A 497 6.79 -29.42 -21.48
N ASN A 498 7.83 -30.21 -21.80
CA ASN A 498 8.88 -30.54 -20.84
C ASN A 498 9.74 -29.29 -20.52
N TYR A 499 9.89 -28.42 -21.51
CA TYR A 499 10.67 -27.18 -21.40
C TYR A 499 9.76 -25.97 -21.20
N VAL A 500 8.67 -25.85 -21.98
CA VAL A 500 7.73 -24.73 -21.94
C VAL A 500 6.64 -24.95 -20.89
N LEU A 501 6.71 -24.17 -19.81
CA LEU A 501 5.84 -24.29 -18.63
C LEU A 501 4.52 -23.53 -18.78
N SER A 502 4.54 -22.41 -19.50
CA SER A 502 3.36 -21.59 -19.77
C SER A 502 3.60 -20.69 -20.97
N SER A 503 2.51 -20.41 -21.69
CA SER A 503 2.48 -19.51 -22.85
C SER A 503 1.57 -18.32 -22.57
N ARG A 504 1.98 -17.13 -22.97
CA ARG A 504 1.26 -15.88 -22.68
C ARG A 504 1.42 -14.86 -23.80
N VAL A 505 0.30 -14.24 -24.18
CA VAL A 505 0.24 -13.10 -25.09
C VAL A 505 -0.41 -11.94 -24.38
N ARG A 506 0.20 -10.76 -24.43
CA ARG A 506 -0.39 -9.52 -23.89
C ARG A 506 -0.24 -8.35 -24.85
N THR A 507 -1.17 -7.39 -24.76
CA THR A 507 -1.02 -6.06 -25.36
C THR A 507 -1.59 -4.98 -24.45
N GLY A 508 -1.33 -3.71 -24.77
CA GLY A 508 -2.02 -2.57 -24.18
C GLY A 508 -3.02 -1.95 -25.17
N ARG A 509 -4.05 -1.26 -24.65
CA ARG A 509 -4.91 -0.35 -25.42
C ARG A 509 -5.16 0.91 -24.61
N SER A 510 -5.11 2.05 -25.28
CA SER A 510 -5.50 3.36 -24.74
C SER A 510 -6.77 3.83 -25.42
N ILE A 511 -7.63 4.50 -24.67
CA ILE A 511 -8.96 4.96 -25.12
C ILE A 511 -8.82 6.43 -25.53
N ARG A 512 -9.17 6.73 -26.78
CA ARG A 512 -9.04 8.08 -27.36
C ARG A 512 -9.89 9.08 -26.58
N GLY A 513 -9.37 10.30 -26.42
CA GLY A 513 -10.02 11.40 -25.71
C GLY A 513 -9.79 11.43 -24.19
N PHE A 514 -9.00 10.50 -23.65
CA PHE A 514 -8.57 10.54 -22.25
C PHE A 514 -7.05 10.63 -22.17
N CYS A 515 -6.52 11.39 -21.21
CA CYS A 515 -5.08 11.40 -20.96
C CYS A 515 -4.59 10.02 -20.50
N LEU A 516 -3.35 9.69 -20.84
CA LEU A 516 -2.65 8.47 -20.43
C LEU A 516 -2.28 8.51 -18.92
N PRO A 517 -1.96 7.35 -18.30
CA PRO A 517 -1.73 7.26 -16.86
C PRO A 517 -0.72 8.24 -16.23
N PRO A 518 0.35 8.71 -16.90
CA PRO A 518 1.23 9.73 -16.35
C PRO A 518 0.50 11.01 -15.97
N HIS A 519 -0.51 11.40 -16.76
CA HIS A 519 -1.18 12.70 -16.67
C HIS A 519 -2.65 12.63 -16.25
N CYS A 520 -3.32 11.49 -16.45
CA CYS A 520 -4.76 11.39 -16.22
C CYS A 520 -5.17 11.82 -14.81
N SER A 521 -6.26 12.58 -14.75
CA SER A 521 -6.90 12.98 -13.51
C SER A 521 -7.63 11.79 -12.87
N ARG A 522 -8.00 11.91 -11.59
CA ARG A 522 -8.89 10.93 -10.95
C ARG A 522 -10.22 10.78 -11.70
N GLY A 523 -10.73 11.86 -12.29
CA GLY A 523 -11.99 11.86 -13.05
C GLY A 523 -11.89 11.01 -14.31
N GLU A 524 -10.90 11.28 -15.15
CA GLU A 524 -10.64 10.51 -16.38
C GLU A 524 -10.37 9.04 -16.07
N ARG A 525 -9.55 8.75 -15.06
CA ARG A 525 -9.23 7.38 -14.64
C ARG A 525 -10.48 6.59 -14.24
N ARG A 526 -11.40 7.21 -13.50
CA ARG A 526 -12.69 6.58 -13.12
C ARG A 526 -13.63 6.42 -14.32
N ALA A 527 -13.62 7.37 -15.27
CA ALA A 527 -14.39 7.23 -16.50
C ALA A 527 -13.91 6.03 -17.33
N ILE A 528 -12.59 5.86 -17.46
CA ILE A 528 -11.97 4.69 -18.08
C ILE A 528 -12.34 3.39 -17.34
N GLU A 529 -12.27 3.39 -16.01
CA GLU A 529 -12.65 2.22 -15.20
C GLU A 529 -14.11 1.82 -15.47
N ASN A 530 -15.04 2.77 -15.42
CA ASN A 530 -16.46 2.49 -15.65
C ASN A 530 -16.72 1.96 -17.06
N LEU A 531 -16.13 2.59 -18.07
CA LEU A 531 -16.27 2.15 -19.47
C LEU A 531 -15.70 0.75 -19.68
N ALA A 532 -14.56 0.44 -19.04
CA ALA A 532 -13.97 -0.89 -19.07
C ALA A 532 -14.89 -1.92 -18.41
N ILE A 533 -15.47 -1.62 -17.23
CA ILE A 533 -16.42 -2.52 -16.56
C ILE A 533 -17.63 -2.79 -17.45
N GLU A 534 -18.28 -1.75 -17.97
CA GLU A 534 -19.49 -1.88 -18.79
C GLU A 534 -19.24 -2.68 -20.08
N SER A 535 -18.08 -2.48 -20.70
CA SER A 535 -17.68 -3.20 -21.91
C SER A 535 -17.35 -4.66 -21.60
N LEU A 536 -16.49 -4.91 -20.61
CA LEU A 536 -16.03 -6.26 -20.27
C LEU A 536 -17.12 -7.14 -19.64
N ASP A 537 -18.10 -6.55 -18.95
CA ASP A 537 -19.27 -7.29 -18.45
C ASP A 537 -20.18 -7.82 -19.56
N SER A 538 -20.09 -7.24 -20.76
CA SER A 538 -20.83 -7.66 -21.96
C SER A 538 -20.19 -8.84 -22.67
N LEU A 539 -18.95 -9.23 -22.31
CA LEU A 539 -18.32 -10.44 -22.85
C LEU A 539 -19.10 -11.70 -22.46
N ASP A 540 -19.16 -12.65 -23.39
CA ASP A 540 -19.98 -13.86 -23.32
C ASP A 540 -19.17 -15.13 -23.60
N GLY A 541 -19.82 -16.29 -23.45
CA GLY A 541 -19.21 -17.61 -23.67
C GLY A 541 -17.99 -17.85 -22.77
N ASP A 542 -16.90 -18.37 -23.36
CA ASP A 542 -15.64 -18.64 -22.66
C ASP A 542 -14.94 -17.37 -22.14
N LEU A 543 -15.36 -16.19 -22.62
CA LEU A 543 -14.86 -14.90 -22.18
C LEU A 543 -15.79 -14.24 -21.15
N LYS A 544 -16.81 -14.94 -20.62
CA LYS A 544 -17.60 -14.37 -19.52
C LYS A 544 -16.73 -14.28 -18.27
N GLY A 545 -16.73 -13.10 -17.64
CA GLY A 545 -15.84 -12.81 -16.51
C GLY A 545 -16.46 -11.92 -15.43
N LYS A 546 -15.62 -11.49 -14.50
CA LYS A 546 -15.94 -10.56 -13.41
C LYS A 546 -14.81 -9.55 -13.25
N TYR A 547 -15.17 -8.30 -12.96
CA TYR A 547 -14.24 -7.26 -12.52
C TYR A 547 -14.01 -7.28 -11.00
N TYR A 548 -12.75 -7.11 -10.61
CA TYR A 548 -12.29 -7.04 -9.23
C TYR A 548 -11.56 -5.70 -9.05
N ALA A 549 -12.24 -4.73 -8.45
CA ALA A 549 -11.66 -3.43 -8.14
C ALA A 549 -10.64 -3.57 -6.99
N LEU A 550 -9.43 -3.02 -7.15
CA LEU A 550 -8.38 -3.14 -6.15
C LEU A 550 -8.78 -2.50 -4.81
N LYS A 551 -9.54 -1.40 -4.83
CA LYS A 551 -9.98 -0.67 -3.62
C LYS A 551 -10.85 -1.50 -2.67
N ASN A 552 -11.56 -2.51 -3.18
CA ASN A 552 -12.53 -3.32 -2.44
C ASN A 552 -12.17 -4.81 -2.46
N MET A 553 -10.96 -5.15 -2.89
CA MET A 553 -10.50 -6.53 -2.98
C MET A 553 -10.27 -7.09 -1.56
N THR A 554 -10.82 -8.26 -1.26
CA THR A 554 -10.56 -8.91 0.03
C THR A 554 -9.16 -9.52 0.04
N GLU A 555 -8.60 -9.81 1.22
CA GLU A 555 -7.29 -10.46 1.33
C GLU A 555 -7.28 -11.82 0.63
N GLU A 556 -8.39 -12.56 0.67
CA GLU A 556 -8.54 -13.84 -0.02
C GLU A 556 -8.57 -13.70 -1.53
N GLU A 557 -9.34 -12.73 -2.07
CA GLU A 557 -9.37 -12.44 -3.51
C GLU A 557 -7.98 -11.99 -3.99
N GLN A 558 -7.30 -11.16 -3.21
CA GLN A 558 -5.95 -10.69 -3.52
C GLN A 558 -4.94 -11.84 -3.51
N GLN A 559 -4.94 -12.67 -2.47
CA GLN A 559 -4.01 -13.81 -2.37
C GLN A 559 -4.26 -14.81 -3.50
N GLN A 560 -5.52 -15.09 -3.85
CA GLN A 560 -5.84 -15.97 -4.97
C GLN A 560 -5.30 -15.45 -6.30
N LEU A 561 -5.44 -14.15 -6.58
CA LEU A 561 -4.93 -13.54 -7.81
C LEU A 561 -3.39 -13.49 -7.84
N ILE A 562 -2.73 -13.41 -6.68
CA ILE A 562 -1.28 -13.54 -6.55
C ILE A 562 -0.84 -14.98 -6.85
N ASP A 563 -1.49 -15.97 -6.23
CA ASP A 563 -1.18 -17.40 -6.40
C ASP A 563 -1.36 -17.84 -7.86
N ASP A 564 -2.35 -17.27 -8.54
CA ASP A 564 -2.62 -17.53 -9.96
C ASP A 564 -1.67 -16.78 -10.92
N HIS A 565 -0.77 -15.91 -10.42
CA HIS A 565 0.08 -15.00 -11.19
C HIS A 565 -0.69 -14.01 -12.08
N PHE A 566 -1.86 -13.56 -11.62
CA PHE A 566 -2.77 -12.68 -12.36
C PHE A 566 -2.75 -11.23 -11.89
N LEU A 567 -2.51 -11.00 -10.60
CA LEU A 567 -2.45 -9.65 -10.06
C LEU A 567 -1.17 -8.95 -10.51
N PHE A 568 -1.30 -7.71 -10.97
CA PHE A 568 -0.16 -6.83 -11.15
C PHE A 568 0.35 -6.34 -9.79
N ASP A 569 1.67 -6.20 -9.66
CA ASP A 569 2.29 -5.75 -8.43
C ASP A 569 1.84 -4.32 -8.06
N LYS A 570 1.98 -3.96 -6.78
CA LYS A 570 1.93 -2.53 -6.40
C LYS A 570 2.98 -1.78 -7.22
N PRO A 571 2.70 -0.55 -7.69
CA PRO A 571 3.63 0.20 -8.52
C PRO A 571 4.84 0.61 -7.67
N VAL A 572 5.86 -0.23 -7.68
CA VAL A 572 7.15 -0.02 -7.00
C VAL A 572 8.28 0.25 -7.99
N SER A 573 8.01 0.03 -9.28
CA SER A 573 8.98 0.33 -10.34
C SER A 573 9.28 1.82 -10.33
N PRO A 574 10.56 2.21 -10.29
CA PRO A 574 10.92 3.62 -10.27
C PRO A 574 10.55 4.33 -11.57
N LEU A 575 10.35 3.59 -12.67
CA LEU A 575 9.82 4.11 -13.93
C LEU A 575 8.36 4.56 -13.81
N LEU A 576 7.51 3.76 -13.16
CA LEU A 576 6.08 4.09 -12.93
C LEU A 576 5.93 5.22 -11.90
N LEU A 577 6.80 5.24 -10.89
CA LEU A 577 6.77 6.26 -9.84
C LEU A 577 7.21 7.63 -10.39
N ALA A 578 8.34 7.69 -11.10
CA ALA A 578 8.91 8.93 -11.61
C ALA A 578 8.07 9.56 -12.75
N SER A 579 7.31 8.76 -13.49
CA SER A 579 6.37 9.22 -14.51
C SER A 579 5.00 9.64 -13.95
N GLY A 580 4.78 9.55 -12.63
CA GLY A 580 3.52 9.96 -12.01
C GLY A 580 2.36 8.97 -12.19
N MET A 581 2.60 7.79 -12.75
CA MET A 581 1.55 6.80 -13.05
C MET A 581 0.95 6.15 -11.79
N ALA A 582 1.68 6.20 -10.67
CA ALA A 582 1.24 5.67 -9.37
C ALA A 582 0.30 6.60 -8.57
N ARG A 583 -0.04 7.79 -9.10
CA ARG A 583 -0.91 8.75 -8.40
C ARG A 583 -2.26 8.13 -8.02
N ASP A 584 -2.73 8.49 -6.82
CA ASP A 584 -4.02 8.10 -6.23
C ASP A 584 -4.24 6.59 -6.09
N TRP A 585 -3.20 5.76 -6.10
CA TRP A 585 -3.35 4.30 -5.96
C TRP A 585 -4.11 3.90 -4.68
N PRO A 586 -5.09 2.97 -4.72
CA PRO A 586 -5.53 2.15 -5.86
C PRO A 586 -6.78 2.68 -6.61
N ASP A 587 -7.10 3.98 -6.54
CA ASP A 587 -8.29 4.57 -7.15
C ASP A 587 -8.33 4.35 -8.67
N GLY A 588 -9.46 3.86 -9.19
CA GLY A 588 -9.68 3.60 -10.61
C GLY A 588 -8.99 2.35 -11.15
N ARG A 589 -8.36 1.52 -10.31
CA ARG A 589 -7.59 0.33 -10.73
C ARG A 589 -8.30 -0.97 -10.37
N GLY A 590 -8.14 -1.94 -11.24
CA GLY A 590 -8.67 -3.28 -11.02
C GLY A 590 -8.26 -4.27 -12.09
N ILE A 591 -8.76 -5.48 -11.90
CA ILE A 591 -8.51 -6.60 -12.79
C ILE A 591 -9.84 -7.22 -13.17
N TRP A 592 -10.07 -7.38 -14.46
CA TRP A 592 -11.11 -8.24 -14.96
C TRP A 592 -10.51 -9.61 -15.29
N SER A 593 -11.18 -10.69 -14.90
CA SER A 593 -10.78 -12.06 -15.23
C SER A 593 -11.97 -12.83 -15.78
N ALA A 594 -11.75 -13.57 -16.87
CA ALA A 594 -12.67 -14.59 -17.32
C ALA A 594 -12.82 -15.65 -16.21
N GLN A 595 -14.07 -16.05 -15.93
CA GLN A 595 -14.36 -17.02 -14.88
C GLN A 595 -14.06 -18.45 -15.33
N HIS A 596 -14.20 -18.72 -16.63
CA HIS A 596 -13.93 -20.03 -17.19
C HIS A 596 -12.41 -20.20 -17.41
N ASN A 597 -11.80 -21.16 -16.71
CA ASN A 597 -10.38 -21.54 -16.78
C ASN A 597 -9.34 -20.42 -16.50
N LYS A 598 -9.77 -19.19 -16.19
CA LYS A 598 -8.94 -18.01 -15.91
C LYS A 598 -7.81 -17.78 -16.94
N THR A 599 -8.13 -18.00 -18.22
CA THR A 599 -7.14 -17.95 -19.32
C THR A 599 -7.11 -16.61 -20.08
N PHE A 600 -7.99 -15.68 -19.74
CA PHE A 600 -8.11 -14.36 -20.35
C PHE A 600 -8.39 -13.30 -19.28
N LEU A 601 -7.59 -12.22 -19.27
CA LEU A 601 -7.61 -11.20 -18.23
C LEU A 601 -7.40 -9.82 -18.83
N VAL A 602 -7.92 -8.80 -18.14
CA VAL A 602 -7.70 -7.39 -18.50
C VAL A 602 -7.32 -6.61 -17.24
N TRP A 603 -6.14 -6.02 -17.21
CA TRP A 603 -5.81 -5.03 -16.16
C TRP A 603 -6.29 -3.65 -16.60
N VAL A 604 -6.83 -2.89 -15.65
CA VAL A 604 -7.41 -1.58 -15.90
C VAL A 604 -6.63 -0.52 -15.11
N ASN A 605 -6.17 0.53 -15.83
CA ASN A 605 -5.47 1.71 -15.31
C ASN A 605 -4.16 1.47 -14.55
N GLU A 606 -3.37 0.48 -14.97
CA GLU A 606 -2.01 0.26 -14.44
C GLU A 606 -0.98 1.08 -15.25
N GLU A 607 -0.20 0.46 -16.15
CA GLU A 607 0.76 1.15 -17.02
C GLU A 607 0.07 1.83 -18.21
N ASP A 608 -1.08 1.29 -18.63
CA ASP A 608 -1.91 1.74 -19.75
C ASP A 608 -3.38 1.68 -19.31
N HIS A 609 -4.32 2.23 -20.11
CA HIS A 609 -5.76 2.16 -19.76
C HIS A 609 -6.22 0.71 -19.64
N LEU A 610 -5.86 -0.13 -20.62
CA LEU A 610 -6.14 -1.55 -20.64
C LEU A 610 -4.87 -2.34 -20.94
N ARG A 611 -4.65 -3.44 -20.21
CA ARG A 611 -3.70 -4.50 -20.58
C ARG A 611 -4.45 -5.81 -20.78
N VAL A 612 -4.62 -6.20 -22.03
CA VAL A 612 -5.35 -7.42 -22.42
C VAL A 612 -4.38 -8.59 -22.48
N ILE A 613 -4.70 -9.69 -21.80
CA ILE A 613 -3.80 -10.82 -21.55
C ILE A 613 -4.54 -12.12 -21.84
N SER A 614 -3.94 -12.99 -22.64
CA SER A 614 -4.31 -14.41 -22.76
C SER A 614 -3.14 -15.26 -22.29
N MET A 615 -3.40 -16.27 -21.46
CA MET A 615 -2.36 -17.18 -20.98
C MET A 615 -2.89 -18.55 -20.59
N GLN A 616 -2.03 -19.56 -20.67
CA GLN A 616 -2.30 -20.90 -20.15
C GLN A 616 -1.00 -21.63 -19.79
N LYS A 617 -1.11 -22.74 -19.05
CA LYS A 617 0.02 -23.65 -18.80
C LYS A 617 0.33 -24.46 -20.07
N GLY A 618 1.59 -24.87 -20.21
CA GLY A 618 2.08 -25.61 -21.38
C GLY A 618 2.41 -24.75 -22.59
N GLY A 619 2.65 -25.41 -23.71
CA GLY A 619 3.24 -24.84 -24.93
C GLY A 619 2.30 -24.52 -26.09
N ASN A 620 0.98 -24.59 -25.91
CA ASN A 620 0.02 -24.30 -26.99
C ASN A 620 -0.15 -22.77 -27.16
N MET A 621 0.84 -22.13 -27.77
CA MET A 621 0.85 -20.70 -28.10
C MET A 621 -0.26 -20.35 -29.11
N LYS A 622 -0.57 -21.25 -30.05
CA LYS A 622 -1.61 -21.03 -31.06
C LYS A 622 -2.99 -20.86 -30.44
N GLU A 623 -3.35 -21.69 -29.48
CA GLU A 623 -4.61 -21.55 -28.73
C GLU A 623 -4.64 -20.25 -27.91
N VAL A 624 -3.54 -19.93 -27.22
CA VAL A 624 -3.41 -18.67 -26.46
C VAL A 624 -3.62 -17.46 -27.37
N PHE A 625 -3.01 -17.47 -28.56
CA PHE A 625 -3.09 -16.39 -29.53
C PHE A 625 -4.47 -16.29 -30.19
N ASN A 626 -5.11 -17.43 -30.50
CA ASN A 626 -6.48 -17.44 -31.01
C ASN A 626 -7.47 -16.81 -30.02
N ARG A 627 -7.39 -17.20 -28.74
CA ARG A 627 -8.22 -16.61 -27.68
C ARG A 627 -7.90 -15.12 -27.48
N PHE A 628 -6.63 -14.74 -27.57
CA PHE A 628 -6.21 -13.34 -27.53
C PHE A 628 -6.84 -12.50 -28.64
N CYS A 629 -6.72 -12.94 -29.90
CA CYS A 629 -7.27 -12.21 -31.06
C CYS A 629 -8.80 -12.11 -30.99
N THR A 630 -9.48 -13.21 -30.65
CA THR A 630 -10.93 -13.24 -30.50
C THR A 630 -11.41 -12.30 -29.40
N GLY A 631 -10.78 -12.36 -28.23
CA GLY A 631 -11.13 -11.52 -27.09
C GLY A 631 -10.86 -10.05 -27.36
N LEU A 632 -9.70 -9.72 -27.93
CA LEU A 632 -9.33 -8.34 -28.24
C LEU A 632 -10.25 -7.70 -29.29
N THR A 633 -10.59 -8.44 -30.35
CA THR A 633 -11.52 -7.98 -31.39
C THR A 633 -12.92 -7.73 -30.81
N LYS A 634 -13.40 -8.61 -29.91
CA LYS A 634 -14.67 -8.41 -29.21
C LYS A 634 -14.63 -7.17 -28.31
N ILE A 635 -13.55 -6.98 -27.55
CA ILE A 635 -13.39 -5.80 -26.70
C ILE A 635 -13.42 -4.54 -27.55
N GLU A 636 -12.66 -4.47 -28.64
CA GLU A 636 -12.62 -3.31 -29.54
C GLU A 636 -14.00 -2.99 -30.14
N ALA A 637 -14.75 -4.01 -30.56
CA ALA A 637 -16.12 -3.85 -31.03
C ALA A 637 -17.04 -3.27 -29.94
N LEU A 638 -16.95 -3.76 -28.70
CA LEU A 638 -17.77 -3.31 -27.58
C LEU A 638 -17.46 -1.85 -27.16
N PHE A 639 -16.20 -1.42 -27.24
CA PHE A 639 -15.83 -0.02 -27.04
C PHE A 639 -16.41 0.85 -28.16
N LYS A 640 -16.30 0.40 -29.42
CA LYS A 640 -16.83 1.12 -30.58
C LYS A 640 -18.36 1.24 -30.57
N GLU A 641 -19.08 0.21 -30.12
CA GLU A 641 -20.53 0.26 -29.90
C GLU A 641 -20.97 1.30 -28.86
N ARG A 642 -20.04 1.75 -28.02
CA ARG A 642 -20.24 2.77 -26.99
C ARG A 642 -19.64 4.12 -27.39
N ASP A 643 -19.41 4.34 -28.69
CA ASP A 643 -18.83 5.57 -29.26
C ASP A 643 -17.43 5.91 -28.72
N HIS A 644 -16.65 4.89 -28.34
CA HIS A 644 -15.26 5.04 -27.93
C HIS A 644 -14.32 4.25 -28.84
N GLU A 645 -13.23 4.90 -29.27
CA GLU A 645 -12.20 4.28 -30.10
C GLU A 645 -10.90 4.11 -29.30
N PHE A 646 -10.05 3.18 -29.72
CA PHE A 646 -8.68 3.12 -29.24
C PHE A 646 -7.80 4.16 -29.94
N MET A 647 -6.83 4.70 -29.22
CA MET A 647 -5.81 5.58 -29.80
C MET A 647 -4.98 4.80 -30.80
N TRP A 648 -5.05 5.22 -32.07
CA TRP A 648 -4.38 4.54 -33.18
C TRP A 648 -4.12 5.50 -34.33
N ASN A 649 -2.95 5.38 -34.98
CA ASN A 649 -2.68 6.01 -36.26
C ASN A 649 -1.85 5.09 -37.19
N GLU A 650 -1.79 5.43 -38.48
CA GLU A 650 -1.16 4.58 -39.50
C GLU A 650 0.35 4.39 -39.29
N HIS A 651 1.03 5.39 -38.71
CA HIS A 651 2.47 5.36 -38.50
C HIS A 651 2.85 4.55 -37.25
N LEU A 652 2.26 4.86 -36.11
CA LEU A 652 2.62 4.31 -34.81
C LEU A 652 1.76 3.11 -34.39
N GLY A 653 0.72 2.75 -35.15
CA GLY A 653 -0.24 1.74 -34.74
C GLY A 653 -1.00 2.18 -33.48
N TYR A 654 -1.21 1.25 -32.55
CA TYR A 654 -1.84 1.57 -31.27
C TYR A 654 -0.91 2.39 -30.38
N ILE A 655 -1.43 3.49 -29.84
CA ILE A 655 -0.71 4.41 -28.98
C ILE A 655 -0.82 3.98 -27.52
N LEU A 656 0.32 3.94 -26.83
CA LEU A 656 0.44 3.56 -25.41
C LEU A 656 1.41 4.51 -24.69
N THR A 657 1.45 4.40 -23.36
CA THR A 657 2.23 5.31 -22.50
C THR A 657 3.72 5.32 -22.83
N CYS A 658 4.32 4.14 -22.97
CA CYS A 658 5.75 4.00 -23.21
C CYS A 658 6.02 3.79 -24.72
N PRO A 659 6.96 4.53 -25.34
CA PRO A 659 7.30 4.34 -26.76
C PRO A 659 7.70 2.90 -27.12
N SER A 660 8.24 2.13 -26.16
CA SER A 660 8.57 0.71 -26.39
C SER A 660 7.36 -0.20 -26.62
N ASN A 661 6.15 0.25 -26.28
CA ASN A 661 4.92 -0.51 -26.42
C ASN A 661 4.06 -0.03 -27.62
N LEU A 662 4.55 0.85 -28.48
CA LEU A 662 3.83 1.27 -29.70
C LEU A 662 3.61 0.12 -30.70
N GLY A 663 2.83 0.38 -31.73
CA GLY A 663 2.52 -0.55 -32.81
C GLY A 663 1.47 -1.55 -32.38
N THR A 664 1.87 -2.80 -32.23
CA THR A 664 0.99 -3.86 -31.75
C THR A 664 0.77 -3.79 -30.23
N GLY A 665 1.71 -3.19 -29.49
CA GLY A 665 1.86 -3.36 -28.04
C GLY A 665 2.09 -4.80 -27.58
N LEU A 666 2.29 -5.73 -28.52
CA LEU A 666 2.20 -7.15 -28.28
C LEU A 666 3.49 -7.70 -27.69
N ARG A 667 3.38 -8.32 -26.52
CA ARG A 667 4.43 -9.18 -25.96
C ARG A 667 3.90 -10.60 -25.85
N ALA A 668 4.29 -11.44 -26.80
CA ALA A 668 4.11 -12.87 -26.74
C ALA A 668 5.36 -13.51 -26.14
N GLY A 669 5.17 -14.47 -25.24
CA GLY A 669 6.30 -15.12 -24.60
C GLY A 669 5.93 -16.39 -23.85
N VAL A 670 6.98 -17.08 -23.43
CA VAL A 670 6.90 -18.36 -22.73
C VAL A 670 7.76 -18.33 -21.47
N HIS A 671 7.35 -19.08 -20.46
CA HIS A 671 8.27 -19.54 -19.42
C HIS A 671 8.91 -20.84 -19.90
N VAL A 672 10.20 -20.81 -20.20
CA VAL A 672 10.95 -21.94 -20.76
C VAL A 672 12.16 -22.29 -19.89
N LYS A 673 12.37 -23.58 -19.66
CA LYS A 673 13.55 -24.13 -18.97
C LYS A 673 14.72 -24.24 -19.95
N LEU A 674 15.80 -23.52 -19.68
CA LEU A 674 17.03 -23.51 -20.47
C LEU A 674 18.28 -23.57 -19.56
N PRO A 675 18.42 -24.59 -18.69
CA PRO A 675 19.50 -24.64 -17.71
C PRO A 675 20.91 -24.69 -18.33
N ASN A 676 21.08 -25.35 -19.49
CA ASN A 676 22.38 -25.45 -20.15
C ASN A 676 22.62 -24.29 -21.12
N LEU A 677 21.64 -23.97 -21.97
CA LEU A 677 21.77 -22.91 -22.97
C LEU A 677 21.99 -21.55 -22.32
N SER A 678 21.37 -21.29 -21.17
CA SER A 678 21.56 -20.02 -20.46
C SER A 678 22.97 -19.80 -19.89
N MET A 679 23.73 -20.88 -19.69
CA MET A 679 25.13 -20.86 -19.27
C MET A 679 26.10 -20.78 -20.46
N HIS A 680 25.60 -20.99 -21.68
CA HIS A 680 26.40 -20.96 -22.89
C HIS A 680 26.76 -19.51 -23.29
N GLU A 681 28.02 -19.27 -23.64
CA GLU A 681 28.56 -17.92 -23.93
C GLU A 681 27.77 -17.18 -25.03
N LYS A 682 27.24 -17.92 -26.00
CA LYS A 682 26.50 -17.37 -27.15
C LYS A 682 25.01 -17.12 -26.90
N PHE A 683 24.48 -17.39 -25.70
CA PHE A 683 23.04 -17.27 -25.45
C PHE A 683 22.47 -15.88 -25.77
N GLY A 684 23.18 -14.82 -25.35
CA GLY A 684 22.78 -13.45 -25.66
C GLY A 684 22.79 -13.13 -27.16
N GLU A 685 23.75 -13.70 -27.89
CA GLU A 685 23.84 -13.54 -29.35
C GLU A 685 22.70 -14.28 -30.06
N VAL A 686 22.39 -15.51 -29.66
CA VAL A 686 21.26 -16.29 -30.20
C VAL A 686 19.96 -15.52 -30.03
N LEU A 687 19.67 -15.00 -28.83
CA LEU A 687 18.47 -14.22 -28.58
C LEU A 687 18.41 -12.96 -29.45
N LYS A 688 19.53 -12.24 -29.59
CA LYS A 688 19.61 -11.04 -30.43
C LYS A 688 19.32 -11.36 -31.90
N ARG A 689 19.89 -12.43 -32.45
CA ARG A 689 19.66 -12.87 -33.83
C ARG A 689 18.23 -13.32 -34.08
N LEU A 690 17.59 -13.90 -33.07
CA LEU A 690 16.17 -14.29 -33.09
C LEU A 690 15.21 -13.14 -32.78
N ARG A 691 15.71 -11.93 -32.48
CA ARG A 691 14.92 -10.77 -32.04
C ARG A 691 14.07 -11.05 -30.80
N LEU A 692 14.60 -11.87 -29.90
CA LEU A 692 14.00 -12.23 -28.62
C LEU A 692 14.70 -11.51 -27.47
N GLN A 693 13.95 -11.29 -26.39
CA GLN A 693 14.46 -10.76 -25.13
C GLN A 693 14.23 -11.76 -24.00
N LYS A 694 15.16 -11.80 -23.04
CA LYS A 694 15.04 -12.59 -21.81
C LYS A 694 14.71 -11.72 -20.61
N ARG A 695 13.84 -12.21 -19.72
CA ARG A 695 13.56 -11.66 -18.38
C ARG A 695 13.57 -12.76 -17.33
N GLY A 696 13.60 -12.39 -16.05
CA GLY A 696 13.45 -13.36 -14.96
C GLY A 696 12.04 -13.91 -14.83
N THR A 697 11.88 -14.91 -13.98
CA THR A 697 10.66 -15.73 -13.88
C THR A 697 9.44 -14.96 -13.36
N GLY A 698 9.64 -13.85 -12.64
CA GLY A 698 8.57 -12.96 -12.16
C GLY A 698 8.41 -11.68 -12.99
N GLY A 699 9.07 -11.57 -14.16
CA GLY A 699 9.00 -10.38 -15.01
C GLY A 699 10.29 -9.56 -15.03
N VAL A 700 10.17 -8.28 -15.40
CA VAL A 700 11.29 -7.41 -15.81
C VAL A 700 12.26 -7.03 -14.70
N ASP A 701 11.78 -7.02 -13.46
CA ASP A 701 12.56 -6.62 -12.29
C ASP A 701 13.04 -7.83 -11.46
N THR A 702 12.91 -9.04 -12.01
CA THR A 702 13.25 -10.29 -11.32
C THR A 702 14.39 -11.04 -12.00
N ALA A 703 15.14 -11.82 -11.24
CA ALA A 703 16.13 -12.76 -11.78
C ALA A 703 15.46 -14.07 -12.25
N ALA A 704 16.11 -14.78 -13.17
CA ALA A 704 15.70 -16.14 -13.52
C ALA A 704 15.98 -17.09 -12.34
N VAL A 705 15.01 -17.96 -12.02
CA VAL A 705 15.14 -18.97 -10.96
C VAL A 705 15.18 -20.36 -11.58
N GLY A 706 16.18 -21.16 -11.23
CA GLY A 706 16.26 -22.57 -11.63
C GLY A 706 16.38 -22.81 -13.14
N GLY A 707 17.01 -21.89 -13.87
CA GLY A 707 17.15 -21.99 -15.33
C GLY A 707 15.86 -21.71 -16.11
N VAL A 708 14.82 -21.16 -15.47
CA VAL A 708 13.56 -20.77 -16.13
C VAL A 708 13.60 -19.30 -16.54
N PHE A 709 13.40 -19.03 -17.82
CA PHE A 709 13.41 -17.69 -18.39
C PHE A 709 12.05 -17.32 -18.98
N ASP A 710 11.67 -16.04 -18.84
CA ASP A 710 10.61 -15.42 -19.64
C ASP A 710 11.24 -14.95 -20.96
N ILE A 711 10.98 -15.70 -22.04
CA ILE A 711 11.44 -15.39 -23.39
C ILE A 711 10.28 -14.83 -24.19
N SER A 712 10.47 -13.66 -24.81
CA SER A 712 9.44 -12.98 -25.60
C SER A 712 10.04 -12.22 -26.78
N ASN A 713 9.22 -11.82 -27.75
CA ASN A 713 9.64 -10.90 -28.82
C ASN A 713 10.20 -9.59 -28.22
N ALA A 714 11.20 -8.98 -28.86
CA ALA A 714 11.80 -7.72 -28.44
C ALA A 714 11.15 -6.48 -29.09
N ASP A 715 10.68 -6.63 -30.33
CA ASP A 715 10.05 -5.59 -31.15
C ASP A 715 8.53 -5.56 -31.01
N ARG A 716 7.92 -4.40 -31.23
CA ARG A 716 6.45 -4.19 -31.16
C ARG A 716 5.89 -3.40 -32.33
N LEU A 717 6.70 -2.51 -32.88
CA LEU A 717 6.37 -1.61 -33.99
C LEU A 717 7.04 -2.10 -35.29
N GLY A 718 6.43 -1.80 -36.44
CA GLY A 718 6.87 -2.27 -37.76
C GLY A 718 6.55 -3.72 -38.13
N PHE A 719 6.12 -4.56 -37.18
CA PHE A 719 5.69 -5.94 -37.40
C PHE A 719 4.25 -6.13 -36.94
N SER A 720 3.51 -7.00 -37.61
CA SER A 720 2.16 -7.41 -37.20
C SER A 720 2.17 -8.39 -36.02
N GLU A 721 1.02 -8.56 -35.36
CA GLU A 721 0.87 -9.48 -34.24
C GLU A 721 1.21 -10.93 -34.62
N VAL A 722 0.75 -11.40 -35.78
CA VAL A 722 1.08 -12.73 -36.31
C VAL A 722 2.60 -12.88 -36.52
N GLU A 723 3.26 -11.92 -37.15
CA GLU A 723 4.72 -11.97 -37.38
C GLU A 723 5.50 -12.03 -36.06
N LEU A 724 5.08 -11.24 -35.07
CA LEU A 724 5.70 -11.22 -33.74
C LEU A 724 5.53 -12.56 -33.01
N VAL A 725 4.33 -13.17 -33.05
CA VAL A 725 4.09 -14.48 -32.43
C VAL A 725 4.83 -15.58 -33.19
N GLN A 726 4.90 -15.53 -34.52
CA GLN A 726 5.66 -16.49 -35.32
C GLN A 726 7.15 -16.44 -34.95
N MET A 727 7.73 -15.24 -34.78
CA MET A 727 9.11 -15.11 -34.32
C MET A 727 9.36 -15.77 -32.97
N VAL A 728 8.39 -15.69 -32.05
CA VAL A 728 8.46 -16.37 -30.75
C VAL A 728 8.37 -17.89 -30.91
N VAL A 729 7.40 -18.39 -31.69
CA VAL A 729 7.23 -19.82 -31.95
C VAL A 729 8.50 -20.43 -32.55
N ASP A 730 9.00 -19.84 -33.64
CA ASP A 730 10.21 -20.32 -34.31
C ASP A 730 11.43 -20.28 -33.39
N GLY A 731 11.60 -19.16 -32.68
CA GLY A 731 12.76 -18.95 -31.83
C GLY A 731 12.75 -19.88 -30.61
N VAL A 732 11.60 -20.09 -29.97
CA VAL A 732 11.47 -21.01 -28.84
C VAL A 732 11.73 -22.45 -29.28
N ASN A 733 11.24 -22.88 -30.43
CA ASN A 733 11.55 -24.20 -30.98
C ASN A 733 13.05 -24.41 -31.17
N LEU A 734 13.76 -23.41 -31.72
CA LEU A 734 15.21 -23.48 -31.87
C LEU A 734 15.94 -23.49 -30.52
N LEU A 735 15.51 -22.67 -29.55
CA LEU A 735 16.11 -22.65 -28.21
C LEU A 735 15.96 -23.99 -27.49
N VAL A 736 14.79 -24.64 -27.63
CA VAL A 736 14.55 -25.98 -27.06
C VAL A 736 15.40 -27.04 -27.75
N GLU A 737 15.56 -26.98 -29.07
CA GLU A 737 16.46 -27.89 -29.80
C GLU A 737 17.93 -27.71 -29.37
N MET A 738 18.38 -26.47 -29.20
CA MET A 738 19.71 -26.18 -28.66
C MET A 738 19.87 -26.71 -27.23
N GLU A 739 18.86 -26.56 -26.38
CA GLU A 739 18.89 -27.10 -25.01
C GLU A 739 19.02 -28.62 -25.01
N LYS A 740 18.23 -29.33 -25.83
CA LYS A 740 18.29 -30.79 -25.99
C LYS A 740 19.67 -31.28 -26.43
N ARG A 741 20.29 -30.58 -27.38
CA ARG A 741 21.67 -30.89 -27.82
C ARG A 741 22.68 -30.72 -26.70
N LEU A 742 22.60 -29.62 -25.95
CA LEU A 742 23.49 -29.38 -24.82
C LEU A 742 23.29 -30.41 -23.69
N GLU A 743 22.05 -30.83 -23.44
CA GLU A 743 21.74 -31.93 -22.51
C GLU A 743 22.37 -33.26 -22.94
N ALA A 744 22.45 -33.52 -24.25
CA ALA A 744 23.14 -34.68 -24.83
C ALA A 744 24.67 -34.52 -24.90
N GLY A 745 25.21 -33.36 -24.53
CA GLY A 745 26.65 -33.05 -24.62
C GLY A 745 27.14 -32.72 -26.04
N GLU A 746 26.22 -32.39 -26.95
CA GLU A 746 26.50 -32.07 -28.35
C GLU A 746 26.72 -30.56 -28.58
N SER A 747 27.40 -30.21 -29.67
CA SER A 747 27.61 -28.79 -30.04
C SER A 747 26.35 -28.19 -30.68
N ILE A 748 26.17 -26.88 -30.46
CA ILE A 748 25.09 -26.07 -31.07
C ILE A 748 25.62 -25.08 -32.12
N CYS A 749 26.89 -25.17 -32.51
CA CYS A 749 27.50 -24.20 -33.43
C CYS A 749 26.84 -24.17 -34.82
N ASP A 750 26.36 -25.31 -35.29
CA ASP A 750 25.61 -25.49 -36.55
C ASP A 750 24.16 -24.98 -36.48
N LEU A 751 23.63 -24.79 -35.27
CA LEU A 751 22.28 -24.29 -35.03
C LEU A 751 22.22 -22.76 -34.86
N MET A 752 23.35 -22.06 -34.95
CA MET A 752 23.39 -20.60 -34.82
C MET A 752 22.54 -19.93 -35.90
N PRO A 753 21.47 -19.20 -35.54
CA PRO A 753 20.57 -18.60 -36.52
C PRO A 753 21.25 -17.44 -37.26
N GLU A 754 20.79 -17.13 -38.47
CA GLU A 754 21.11 -15.86 -39.13
C GLU A 754 20.40 -14.70 -38.42
N GLN A 755 20.88 -13.47 -38.62
CA GLN A 755 20.24 -12.29 -38.03
C GLN A 755 18.89 -12.05 -38.73
N LYS A 756 17.79 -12.16 -37.97
CA LYS A 756 16.45 -11.78 -38.41
C LYS A 756 16.25 -10.27 -38.41
#